data_AF-A0A414UH68-F1
#
_entry.id   AF-A0A414UH68-F1
#
_cell.length_a   1.000
_cell.length_b   1.000
_cell.length_c   1.000
_cell.angle_alpha   90.00
_cell.angle_beta   90.00
_cell.angle_gamma   90.00
#
_symmetry.space_group_name_H-M   'P 1'
#
loop_
_entity.id
_entity.type
_entity.pdbx_description
1 polymer ?
#
loop_
_entity_poly.entity_id
_entity_poly.type
_entity_poly.pdbx_seq_one_letter_code
_entity_poly.pdbx_strand_id
1 'polypeptide(L)'
;MKFWDFEENKKLGLDPNLLSSHSADDAKWRCKKCGYHWTAKIRSRNGASDGCPNCDAHNVIIPGINDVLTLVPEFSDYYDFETNEANGIDIRKCRISSDQKVHFHCPKCDYEWDGTIVGRIGTDMLGNKYVFECPSCKDRNTRRIPYSLSHPKLVDLYNMERNICPLDDITPRQASSRLFYWRCPDCHTDFTAYIATVIRALDDITTICPKCSGTNSSPDESFASKFPEYLEAYADTNTVDPYTVAPYSTISVSWKCKNGHIREDSFGRINQAGIECPICRGTKLVKGINTFADYYPQYIPIYSPNNIWKPDELFYDSRRWLKWICNTCHGEYGAYVKEIVNGKECPFCSEKYPLPGFNTLAVKHPDIAAIWSEKNEISADETLVNGNNAVWTCPVCHGDYNAPINKVVDGNADCPYCNGRKLLPGFNSLATKYPDIAAMWSDKNNLSADQTLPNTTMAFWTCPTCHGDYPARINKVINGKVECPYCNNKKVLPGFNSLAVKYPDIANMWSKQNKLSADHVLPNTYVTTWTCPICHEDYSARIIDVINGVTDCPYCSGRKALPGKTSFAALHPDLMEDWDFIANYCLVNPDEILDTYSQKVWWNCKRSSEHKYPLSPADKVFYQKRHRESCPYCKGRRRKKKFF
;
A
#
# COMPACT_ATOMS: atom_id res chain seq x y z
N MET A 1 11.75 18.24 8.85
CA MET A 1 11.95 18.62 7.43
C MET A 1 11.04 17.89 6.45
N LYS A 2 10.78 16.58 6.60
CA LYS A 2 9.92 15.78 5.71
C LYS A 2 8.61 16.44 5.27
N PHE A 3 7.93 17.12 6.19
CA PHE A 3 6.66 17.82 5.93
C PHE A 3 6.79 19.35 5.96
N TRP A 4 8.00 19.92 5.99
CA TRP A 4 8.15 21.36 6.03
C TRP A 4 7.66 21.97 4.72
N ASP A 5 6.73 22.93 4.81
CA ASP A 5 6.24 23.65 3.65
C ASP A 5 7.19 24.82 3.34
N PHE A 6 8.09 24.64 2.37
CA PHE A 6 9.14 25.64 2.09
C PHE A 6 8.56 26.96 1.57
N GLU A 7 7.55 26.92 0.71
CA GLU A 7 6.97 28.13 0.14
C GLU A 7 6.24 28.95 1.21
N GLU A 8 5.36 28.31 1.97
CA GLU A 8 4.55 29.00 2.98
C GLU A 8 5.41 29.48 4.16
N ASN A 9 6.40 28.70 4.59
CA ASN A 9 7.29 29.14 5.67
C ASN A 9 8.26 30.24 5.23
N LYS A 10 8.69 30.26 3.97
CA LYS A 10 9.52 31.35 3.42
C LYS A 10 8.74 32.68 3.43
N LYS A 11 7.43 32.66 3.13
CA LYS A 11 6.54 33.84 3.25
C LYS A 11 6.44 34.35 4.70
N LEU A 12 6.56 33.45 5.68
CA LEU A 12 6.58 33.78 7.10
C LEU A 12 7.97 34.19 7.62
N GLY A 13 9.01 34.22 6.76
CA GLY A 13 10.38 34.52 7.15
C GLY A 13 11.04 33.42 8.01
N LEU A 14 10.51 32.20 7.97
CA LEU A 14 11.01 31.08 8.75
C LEU A 14 12.08 30.31 7.96
N ASP A 15 13.32 30.41 8.41
CA ASP A 15 14.45 29.63 7.86
C ASP A 15 14.78 28.44 8.79
N PRO A 16 14.59 27.18 8.35
CA PRO A 16 14.91 26.00 9.15
C PRO A 16 16.38 25.89 9.58
N ASN A 17 17.32 26.58 8.90
CA ASN A 17 18.74 26.60 9.27
C ASN A 17 19.06 27.54 10.43
N LEU A 18 18.20 28.54 10.66
CA LEU A 18 18.36 29.52 11.72
C LEU A 18 17.47 29.20 12.93
N LEU A 19 16.45 28.37 12.76
CA LEU A 19 15.47 28.04 13.79
C LEU A 19 15.90 26.82 14.62
N SER A 20 15.62 26.88 15.93
CA SER A 20 15.80 25.73 16.82
C SER A 20 14.67 24.72 16.63
N SER A 21 14.98 23.42 16.66
CA SER A 21 13.96 22.37 16.72
C SER A 21 13.07 22.44 17.97
N HIS A 22 13.45 23.23 18.98
CA HIS A 22 12.68 23.50 20.19
C HIS A 22 11.91 24.83 20.15
N SER A 23 11.87 25.51 18.99
CA SER A 23 11.14 26.78 18.86
C SER A 23 9.64 26.63 19.11
N ALA A 24 9.04 27.65 19.73
CA ALA A 24 7.60 27.74 19.95
C ALA A 24 6.86 28.39 18.77
N ASP A 25 7.57 28.81 17.73
CA ASP A 25 7.00 29.43 16.52
C ASP A 25 6.14 28.43 15.76
N ASP A 26 5.05 28.93 15.17
CA ASP A 26 4.15 28.17 14.31
C ASP A 26 4.71 28.10 12.89
N ALA A 27 4.95 26.87 12.42
CA ALA A 27 5.35 26.61 11.05
C ALA A 27 4.20 25.93 10.28
N LYS A 28 4.25 26.09 8.96
CA LYS A 28 3.37 25.44 7.98
C LYS A 28 3.96 24.11 7.57
N TRP A 29 3.11 23.10 7.51
CA TRP A 29 3.50 21.74 7.21
C TRP A 29 2.58 21.17 6.15
N ARG A 30 3.12 20.36 5.24
CA ARG A 30 2.40 19.76 4.12
C ARG A 30 2.78 18.30 3.95
N CYS A 31 1.77 17.44 3.84
CA CYS A 31 1.95 16.03 3.51
C CYS A 31 1.99 15.83 2.00
N LYS A 32 3.12 15.35 1.48
CA LYS A 32 3.27 15.06 0.04
C LYS A 32 2.42 13.87 -0.45
N LYS A 33 1.99 12.98 0.45
CA LYS A 33 1.19 11.78 0.10
C LYS A 33 -0.29 12.10 -0.11
N CYS A 34 -0.89 12.94 0.74
CA CYS A 34 -2.33 13.24 0.69
C CYS A 34 -2.65 14.72 0.47
N GLY A 35 -1.64 15.59 0.34
CA GLY A 35 -1.83 17.04 0.15
C GLY A 35 -2.34 17.78 1.38
N TYR A 36 -2.46 17.15 2.55
CA TYR A 36 -2.95 17.80 3.75
C TYR A 36 -1.95 18.85 4.28
N HIS A 37 -2.44 20.06 4.55
CA HIS A 37 -1.66 21.15 5.14
C HIS A 37 -2.10 21.39 6.58
N TRP A 38 -1.15 21.65 7.48
CA TRP A 38 -1.45 22.00 8.86
C TRP A 38 -0.45 23.01 9.41
N THR A 39 -0.86 23.71 10.47
CA THR A 39 0.01 24.62 11.23
C THR A 39 0.32 23.97 12.57
N ALA A 40 1.58 23.95 12.96
CA ALA A 40 1.99 23.44 14.27
C ALA A 40 3.30 24.08 14.72
N LYS A 41 3.47 24.17 16.05
CA LYS A 41 4.71 24.64 16.67
C LYS A 41 5.90 23.75 16.29
N ILE A 42 7.05 24.33 15.97
CA ILE A 42 8.25 23.59 15.59
C ILE A 42 8.62 22.54 16.66
N ARG A 43 8.62 22.93 17.94
CA ARG A 43 8.90 22.04 19.08
C ARG A 43 7.97 20.84 19.20
N SER A 44 6.70 20.96 18.80
CA SER A 44 5.76 19.83 18.91
C SER A 44 6.05 18.74 17.88
N ARG A 45 6.81 19.08 16.82
CA ARG A 45 7.23 18.15 15.77
C ARG A 45 8.59 17.50 16.04
N ASN A 46 9.32 17.91 17.08
CA ASN A 46 10.63 17.33 17.46
C ASN A 46 10.50 15.97 18.19
N GLY A 47 9.35 15.67 18.81
CA GLY A 47 9.12 14.42 19.57
C GLY A 47 7.85 13.64 19.23
N ALA A 48 6.98 14.16 18.36
CA ALA A 48 5.79 13.44 17.90
C ALA A 48 6.14 12.43 16.80
N SER A 49 5.30 11.41 16.59
CA SER A 49 5.46 10.47 15.47
C SER A 49 5.66 11.23 14.15
N ASP A 50 6.66 10.82 13.36
CA ASP A 50 7.05 11.40 12.06
C ASP A 50 5.99 11.15 10.94
N GLY A 51 4.73 11.08 11.36
CA GLY A 51 3.57 10.84 10.51
C GLY A 51 2.83 12.12 10.15
N CYS A 52 2.19 12.07 8.99
CA CYS A 52 1.14 13.00 8.60
C CYS A 52 -0.05 12.84 9.55
N PRO A 53 -0.60 13.93 10.13
CA PRO A 53 -1.77 13.88 11.00
C PRO A 53 -3.00 13.21 10.36
N ASN A 54 -3.09 13.25 9.03
CA ASN A 54 -4.16 12.62 8.26
C ASN A 54 -3.85 11.16 7.90
N CYS A 55 -2.71 10.88 7.25
CA CYS A 55 -2.41 9.54 6.73
C CYS A 55 -2.03 8.53 7.82
N ASP A 56 -1.29 8.97 8.83
CA ASP A 56 -0.59 8.08 9.74
C ASP A 56 -1.19 8.14 11.15
N ALA A 57 -1.69 9.30 11.56
CA ALA A 57 -2.25 9.47 12.90
C ALA A 57 -3.79 9.41 12.93
N HIS A 58 -4.48 9.56 11.79
CA HIS A 58 -5.95 9.68 11.70
C HIS A 58 -6.57 10.66 12.70
N ASN A 59 -5.81 11.67 13.13
CA ASN A 59 -6.22 12.63 14.16
C ASN A 59 -7.08 13.77 13.60
N VAL A 60 -7.17 13.86 12.26
CA VAL A 60 -7.89 14.89 11.53
C VAL A 60 -9.02 14.23 10.74
N ILE A 61 -10.22 14.81 10.85
CA ILE A 61 -11.45 14.25 10.29
C ILE A 61 -11.75 14.92 8.95
N ILE A 62 -11.96 14.09 7.95
CA ILE A 62 -12.33 14.49 6.60
C ILE A 62 -13.70 13.87 6.33
N PRO A 63 -14.74 14.70 6.08
CA PRO A 63 -16.08 14.22 5.74
C PRO A 63 -16.04 13.21 4.58
N GLY A 64 -16.65 12.04 4.76
CA GLY A 64 -16.74 10.97 3.75
C GLY A 64 -15.53 10.03 3.68
N ILE A 65 -14.49 10.24 4.52
CA ILE A 65 -13.31 9.35 4.57
C ILE A 65 -13.19 8.68 5.94
N ASN A 66 -13.20 9.46 7.03
CA ASN A 66 -12.91 8.96 8.38
C ASN A 66 -13.76 9.61 9.48
N ASP A 67 -14.95 10.11 9.13
CA ASP A 67 -15.96 10.62 10.07
C ASP A 67 -16.81 9.49 10.70
N VAL A 68 -17.54 9.83 11.77
CA VAL A 68 -18.37 8.87 12.53
C VAL A 68 -19.36 8.11 11.66
N LEU A 69 -20.07 8.80 10.76
CA LEU A 69 -21.14 8.18 9.98
C LEU A 69 -20.60 7.27 8.87
N THR A 70 -19.41 7.58 8.34
CA THR A 70 -18.72 6.69 7.41
C THR A 70 -18.19 5.42 8.10
N LEU A 71 -17.70 5.53 9.34
CA LEU A 71 -17.12 4.40 10.07
C LEU A 71 -18.15 3.55 10.85
N VAL A 72 -19.25 4.15 11.30
CA VAL A 72 -20.32 3.49 12.07
C VAL A 72 -21.68 4.01 11.57
N PRO A 73 -22.21 3.51 10.44
CA PRO A 73 -23.46 3.99 9.86
C PRO A 73 -24.66 3.89 10.81
N GLU A 74 -24.74 2.80 11.59
CA GLU A 74 -25.78 2.53 12.60
C GLU A 74 -25.89 3.60 13.70
N PHE A 75 -24.89 4.48 13.82
CA PHE A 75 -24.93 5.61 14.75
C PHE A 75 -26.06 6.59 14.40
N SER A 76 -26.43 6.69 13.11
CA SER A 76 -27.53 7.55 12.68
C SER A 76 -28.88 7.13 13.23
N ASP A 77 -29.05 5.85 13.57
CA ASP A 77 -30.34 5.31 14.04
C ASP A 77 -30.78 5.90 15.38
N TYR A 78 -29.82 6.42 16.15
CA TYR A 78 -30.06 7.02 17.46
C TYR A 78 -29.75 8.52 17.49
N TYR A 79 -29.16 9.09 16.44
CA TYR A 79 -28.70 10.47 16.44
C TYR A 79 -29.81 11.42 15.98
N ASP A 80 -30.15 12.41 16.80
CA ASP A 80 -31.12 13.44 16.41
C ASP A 80 -30.42 14.54 15.58
N PHE A 81 -30.62 14.53 14.27
CA PHE A 81 -30.00 15.50 13.38
C PHE A 81 -30.55 16.92 13.59
N GLU A 82 -31.87 17.08 13.75
CA GLU A 82 -32.49 18.39 13.83
C GLU A 82 -32.03 19.15 15.09
N THR A 83 -32.10 18.49 16.25
CA THR A 83 -31.72 19.09 17.53
C THR A 83 -30.22 19.39 17.58
N ASN A 84 -29.37 18.51 17.06
CA ASN A 84 -27.93 18.74 17.08
C ASN A 84 -27.46 19.78 16.06
N GLU A 85 -28.03 19.83 14.86
CA GLU A 85 -27.72 20.86 13.87
C GLU A 85 -28.18 22.24 14.34
N ALA A 86 -29.35 22.33 15.00
CA ALA A 86 -29.81 23.56 15.66
C ALA A 86 -28.85 24.02 16.77
N ASN A 87 -28.19 23.08 17.47
CA ASN A 87 -27.15 23.35 18.46
C ASN A 87 -25.76 23.60 17.83
N GLY A 88 -25.65 23.70 16.50
CA GLY A 88 -24.41 23.98 15.79
C GLY A 88 -23.43 22.80 15.73
N ILE A 89 -23.91 21.58 15.96
CA ILE A 89 -23.09 20.36 15.94
C ILE A 89 -23.20 19.69 14.57
N ASP A 90 -22.06 19.53 13.90
CA ASP A 90 -21.96 18.80 12.63
C ASP A 90 -21.26 17.45 12.85
N ILE A 91 -22.05 16.37 12.84
CA ILE A 91 -21.56 15.00 13.08
C ILE A 91 -20.52 14.54 12.05
N ARG A 92 -20.53 15.10 10.82
CA ARG A 92 -19.55 14.77 9.76
C ARG A 92 -18.15 15.31 10.05
N LYS A 93 -18.03 16.16 11.07
CA LYS A 93 -16.76 16.69 11.59
C LYS A 93 -16.36 16.06 12.93
N CYS A 94 -17.03 14.99 13.34
CA CYS A 94 -16.76 14.28 14.58
C CYS A 94 -16.16 12.89 14.32
N ARG A 95 -15.35 12.40 15.27
CA ARG A 95 -14.66 11.09 15.21
C ARG A 95 -15.33 10.12 16.16
N ILE A 96 -15.15 8.82 15.92
CA ILE A 96 -15.70 7.76 16.77
C ILE A 96 -15.23 7.83 18.23
N SER A 97 -14.08 8.45 18.51
CA SER A 97 -13.54 8.68 19.86
C SER A 97 -13.78 10.09 20.40
N SER A 98 -14.74 10.83 19.81
CA SER A 98 -15.08 12.19 20.23
C SER A 98 -15.85 12.16 21.56
N ASP A 99 -15.47 13.02 22.50
CA ASP A 99 -16.21 13.28 23.74
C ASP A 99 -17.29 14.36 23.54
N GLN A 100 -17.49 14.86 22.32
CA GLN A 100 -18.58 15.76 21.96
C GLN A 100 -19.90 15.17 22.44
N LYS A 101 -20.60 15.95 23.27
CA LYS A 101 -21.95 15.63 23.70
C LYS A 101 -22.91 15.93 22.57
N VAL A 102 -23.78 14.98 22.28
CA VAL A 102 -24.81 15.06 21.26
C VAL A 102 -26.12 14.56 21.83
N HIS A 103 -27.21 15.05 21.27
CA HIS A 103 -28.56 14.61 21.58
C HIS A 103 -28.87 13.32 20.83
N PHE A 104 -29.43 12.33 21.53
CA PHE A 104 -29.85 11.06 20.97
C PHE A 104 -31.35 10.86 21.16
N HIS A 105 -32.00 10.24 20.18
CA HIS A 105 -33.39 9.84 20.18
C HIS A 105 -33.50 8.34 19.89
N CYS A 106 -34.26 7.59 20.69
CA CYS A 106 -34.45 6.16 20.46
C CYS A 106 -35.68 5.91 19.58
N PRO A 107 -35.55 5.33 18.37
CA PRO A 107 -36.70 5.04 17.52
C PRO A 107 -37.60 3.92 18.06
N LYS A 108 -37.16 3.17 19.08
CA LYS A 108 -37.91 2.03 19.65
C LYS A 108 -38.78 2.40 20.85
N CYS A 109 -38.37 3.37 21.65
CA CYS A 109 -39.06 3.70 22.90
C CYS A 109 -39.25 5.21 23.12
N ASP A 110 -38.88 6.02 22.13
CA ASP A 110 -39.00 7.49 22.14
C ASP A 110 -38.22 8.16 23.28
N TYR A 111 -37.30 7.42 23.91
CA TYR A 111 -36.45 7.96 24.95
C TYR A 111 -35.37 8.85 24.33
N GLU A 112 -35.27 10.07 24.84
CA GLU A 112 -34.25 11.06 24.47
C GLU A 112 -33.21 11.19 25.57
N TRP A 113 -31.94 11.30 25.20
CA TRP A 113 -30.86 11.55 26.16
C TRP A 113 -29.65 12.23 25.53
N ASP A 114 -28.91 12.98 26.34
CA ASP A 114 -27.59 13.48 25.94
C ASP A 114 -26.51 12.48 26.31
N GLY A 115 -25.57 12.26 25.39
CA GLY A 115 -24.42 11.40 25.62
C GLY A 115 -23.23 11.82 24.78
N THR A 116 -22.06 11.24 25.03
CA THR A 116 -20.89 11.46 24.18
C THR A 116 -20.88 10.46 23.02
N ILE A 117 -20.33 10.88 21.87
CA ILE A 117 -20.17 10.01 20.69
C ILE A 117 -19.37 8.74 21.06
N VAL A 118 -18.22 8.89 21.72
CA VAL A 118 -17.40 7.76 22.16
C VAL A 118 -18.11 6.85 23.16
N GLY A 119 -18.95 7.42 24.04
CA GLY A 119 -19.71 6.65 25.02
C GLY A 119 -20.80 5.78 24.39
N ARG A 120 -21.14 6.04 23.13
CA ARG A 120 -22.20 5.34 22.39
C ARG A 120 -21.66 4.26 21.44
N ILE A 121 -20.35 4.19 21.23
CA ILE A 121 -19.70 3.22 20.32
C ILE A 121 -18.90 2.19 21.12
N GLY A 122 -19.26 0.92 20.98
CA GLY A 122 -18.52 -0.23 21.51
C GLY A 122 -17.57 -0.84 20.48
N THR A 123 -16.70 -1.75 20.93
CA THR A 123 -15.85 -2.56 20.06
C THR A 123 -15.91 -4.01 20.53
N ASP A 124 -16.20 -4.95 19.63
CA ASP A 124 -16.26 -6.37 19.95
C ASP A 124 -14.85 -7.00 20.06
N MET A 125 -14.78 -8.30 20.39
CA MET A 125 -13.50 -9.01 20.53
C MET A 125 -12.72 -9.16 19.21
N LEU A 126 -13.38 -8.99 18.06
CA LEU A 126 -12.79 -9.05 16.72
C LEU A 126 -12.37 -7.66 16.21
N GLY A 127 -12.63 -6.60 16.97
CA GLY A 127 -12.30 -5.22 16.62
C GLY A 127 -13.40 -4.48 15.85
N ASN A 128 -14.56 -5.09 15.60
CA ASN A 128 -15.68 -4.44 14.92
C ASN A 128 -16.36 -3.43 15.84
N LYS A 129 -16.79 -2.31 15.27
CA LYS A 129 -17.52 -1.25 15.99
C LYS A 129 -19.02 -1.55 15.99
N TYR A 130 -19.69 -1.24 17.09
CA TYR A 130 -21.15 -1.34 17.22
C TYR A 130 -21.69 -0.22 18.10
N VAL A 131 -23.00 0.05 18.04
CA VAL A 131 -23.65 1.10 18.85
C VAL A 131 -24.29 0.49 20.10
N PHE A 132 -24.02 1.06 21.28
CA PHE A 132 -24.66 0.61 22.52
C PHE A 132 -26.17 0.82 22.47
N GLU A 133 -26.94 -0.05 23.14
CA GLU A 133 -28.40 0.06 23.18
C GLU A 133 -28.89 1.25 24.04
N CYS A 134 -30.13 1.70 23.82
CA CYS A 134 -30.77 2.78 24.58
C CYS A 134 -30.64 2.57 26.10
N PRO A 135 -30.14 3.56 26.87
CA PRO A 135 -29.97 3.44 28.31
C PRO A 135 -31.28 3.13 29.05
N SER A 136 -32.39 3.72 28.64
CA SER A 136 -33.72 3.43 29.21
C SER A 136 -34.23 2.03 28.84
N CYS A 137 -33.78 1.46 27.73
CA CYS A 137 -34.05 0.05 27.42
C CYS A 137 -33.16 -0.89 28.25
N LYS A 138 -32.02 -0.41 28.76
CA LYS A 138 -30.97 -1.25 29.33
C LYS A 138 -30.93 -1.29 30.87
N ASP A 139 -31.10 -0.20 31.62
CA ASP A 139 -30.97 -0.31 33.09
C ASP A 139 -31.59 0.80 33.96
N ARG A 140 -32.14 0.37 35.12
CA ARG A 140 -32.86 1.14 36.16
C ARG A 140 -31.98 1.26 37.42
N ASN A 141 -31.37 2.41 37.84
CA ASN A 141 -30.83 2.60 39.23
C ASN A 141 -30.15 3.97 39.61
N THR A 142 -30.46 4.49 40.82
CA THR A 142 -29.76 5.54 41.62
C THR A 142 -29.25 4.96 42.99
N ARG A 143 -28.39 5.66 43.78
CA ARG A 143 -27.68 5.15 45.01
C ARG A 143 -28.62 4.55 46.07
N ARG A 144 -28.29 3.35 46.57
CA ARG A 144 -29.16 2.52 47.43
C ARG A 144 -28.88 2.56 48.97
N ILE A 145 -27.81 3.21 49.49
CA ILE A 145 -27.48 3.20 50.96
C ILE A 145 -27.10 4.61 51.51
N PRO A 146 -27.79 5.12 52.57
CA PRO A 146 -27.55 6.40 53.26
C PRO A 146 -26.21 6.55 54.04
N TYR A 147 -25.87 7.77 54.46
CA TYR A 147 -24.57 8.10 55.08
C TYR A 147 -24.47 7.75 56.57
N SER A 148 -25.55 7.91 57.35
CA SER A 148 -25.62 7.54 58.77
C SER A 148 -25.37 6.05 58.98
N LEU A 149 -25.83 5.21 58.05
CA LEU A 149 -25.64 3.77 58.09
C LEU A 149 -24.22 3.33 57.69
N SER A 150 -23.54 4.11 56.84
CA SER A 150 -22.18 3.77 56.41
C SER A 150 -21.10 4.36 57.33
N HIS A 151 -21.34 5.49 57.99
CA HIS A 151 -20.36 6.18 58.83
C HIS A 151 -21.02 6.74 60.12
N PRO A 152 -21.32 5.90 61.12
CA PRO A 152 -22.12 6.29 62.29
C PRO A 152 -21.51 7.43 63.12
N LYS A 153 -20.18 7.52 63.19
CA LYS A 153 -19.47 8.56 63.97
C LYS A 153 -19.71 9.98 63.46
N LEU A 154 -20.17 10.15 62.21
CA LEU A 154 -20.49 11.47 61.67
C LEU A 154 -21.74 12.08 62.32
N VAL A 155 -22.65 11.24 62.83
CA VAL A 155 -23.91 11.68 63.44
C VAL A 155 -23.64 12.60 64.64
N ASP A 156 -22.65 12.26 65.46
CA ASP A 156 -22.32 12.99 66.69
C ASP A 156 -21.63 14.35 66.43
N LEU A 157 -20.99 14.49 65.26
CA LEU A 157 -20.22 15.67 64.89
C LEU A 157 -21.02 16.64 64.01
N TYR A 158 -22.04 16.12 63.31
CA TYR A 158 -22.82 16.89 62.35
C TYR A 158 -23.78 17.85 63.05
N ASN A 159 -23.63 19.14 62.79
CA ASN A 159 -24.49 20.14 63.42
C ASN A 159 -25.85 20.24 62.69
N MET A 160 -26.86 19.51 63.17
CA MET A 160 -28.22 19.50 62.60
C MET A 160 -28.92 20.87 62.65
N GLU A 161 -28.59 21.73 63.62
CA GLU A 161 -29.24 23.04 63.77
C GLU A 161 -28.73 24.06 62.75
N ARG A 162 -27.47 23.93 62.32
CA ARG A 162 -26.83 24.88 61.38
C ARG A 162 -26.78 24.40 59.94
N ASN A 163 -26.99 23.11 59.69
CA ASN A 163 -27.03 22.55 58.34
C ASN A 163 -28.46 22.49 57.80
N ILE A 164 -28.61 22.75 56.50
CA ILE A 164 -29.92 22.94 55.84
C ILE A 164 -30.66 21.61 55.61
N CYS A 165 -29.96 20.47 55.62
CA CYS A 165 -30.57 19.16 55.41
C CYS A 165 -30.01 18.11 56.39
N PRO A 166 -30.80 17.07 56.69
CA PRO A 166 -30.33 15.89 57.42
C PRO A 166 -29.16 15.21 56.70
N LEU A 167 -28.33 14.50 57.46
CA LEU A 167 -27.13 13.82 56.94
C LEU A 167 -27.44 12.78 55.85
N ASP A 168 -28.59 12.11 55.93
CA ASP A 168 -28.98 11.01 55.02
C ASP A 168 -29.61 11.45 53.70
N ASP A 169 -30.10 12.68 53.65
CA ASP A 169 -30.73 13.25 52.45
C ASP A 169 -29.69 13.89 51.50
N ILE A 170 -28.40 13.80 51.86
CA ILE A 170 -27.31 14.41 51.10
C ILE A 170 -27.02 13.59 49.83
N THR A 171 -27.25 14.19 48.68
CA THR A 171 -26.92 13.58 47.39
C THR A 171 -25.39 13.51 47.15
N PRO A 172 -24.90 12.58 46.30
CA PRO A 172 -23.47 12.51 45.96
C PRO A 172 -22.88 13.83 45.42
N ARG A 173 -23.70 14.62 44.72
CA ARG A 173 -23.30 15.93 44.20
C ARG A 173 -23.17 16.98 45.31
N GLN A 174 -24.06 16.98 46.30
CA GLN A 174 -23.99 17.92 47.43
C GLN A 174 -22.81 17.60 48.36
N ALA A 175 -22.51 16.32 48.60
CA ALA A 175 -21.41 15.89 49.47
C ALA A 175 -20.02 16.37 48.99
N SER A 176 -19.82 16.55 47.69
CA SER A 176 -18.55 16.95 47.07
C SER A 176 -18.41 18.46 46.84
N SER A 177 -19.51 19.21 46.87
CA SER A 177 -19.52 20.63 46.45
C SER A 177 -19.84 21.61 47.58
N ARG A 178 -20.21 21.13 48.77
CA ARG A 178 -20.68 21.98 49.87
C ARG A 178 -19.93 21.74 51.18
N LEU A 179 -19.64 22.84 51.88
CA LEU A 179 -19.14 22.81 53.26
C LEU A 179 -20.30 22.61 54.24
N PHE A 180 -20.09 21.79 55.25
CA PHE A 180 -21.04 21.52 56.32
C PHE A 180 -20.48 22.00 57.66
N TYR A 181 -21.36 22.35 58.57
CA TYR A 181 -21.01 22.74 59.93
C TYR A 181 -20.85 21.50 60.81
N TRP A 182 -19.76 21.48 61.57
CA TRP A 182 -19.38 20.41 62.49
C TRP A 182 -19.08 21.02 63.87
N ARG A 183 -19.30 20.27 64.94
CA ARG A 183 -18.95 20.68 66.30
C ARG A 183 -17.78 19.85 66.81
N CYS A 184 -16.69 20.50 67.22
CA CYS A 184 -15.53 19.81 67.77
C CYS A 184 -15.87 19.19 69.14
N PRO A 185 -15.56 17.90 69.39
CA PRO A 185 -15.84 17.27 70.68
C PRO A 185 -14.93 17.77 71.81
N ASP A 186 -13.70 18.22 71.51
CA ASP A 186 -12.69 18.54 72.53
C ASP A 186 -12.78 19.98 73.07
N CYS A 187 -13.04 20.94 72.19
CA CYS A 187 -13.11 22.36 72.54
C CYS A 187 -14.49 22.99 72.29
N HIS A 188 -15.46 22.18 71.84
CA HIS A 188 -16.86 22.56 71.60
C HIS A 188 -17.09 23.74 70.64
N THR A 189 -16.06 24.20 69.94
CA THR A 189 -16.20 25.23 68.91
C THR A 189 -16.68 24.62 67.59
N ASP A 190 -17.63 25.30 66.95
CA ASP A 190 -18.10 24.96 65.60
C ASP A 190 -17.02 25.29 64.56
N PHE A 191 -16.88 24.43 63.54
CA PHE A 191 -16.03 24.65 62.37
C PHE A 191 -16.73 24.16 61.09
N THR A 192 -16.22 24.52 59.91
CA THR A 192 -16.76 24.08 58.62
C THR A 192 -15.77 23.21 57.87
N ALA A 193 -16.26 22.13 57.25
CA ALA A 193 -15.45 21.21 56.45
C ALA A 193 -16.33 20.41 55.48
N TYR A 194 -15.72 19.82 54.44
CA TYR A 194 -16.38 18.85 53.56
C TYR A 194 -16.54 17.50 54.28
N ILE A 195 -17.58 16.73 53.91
CA ILE A 195 -17.83 15.40 54.48
C ILE A 195 -16.61 14.48 54.32
N ALA A 196 -15.97 14.49 53.15
CA ALA A 196 -14.77 13.68 52.89
C ALA A 196 -13.58 14.03 53.81
N THR A 197 -13.43 15.31 54.19
CA THR A 197 -12.35 15.77 55.06
C THR A 197 -12.55 15.29 56.50
N VAL A 198 -13.79 15.32 56.98
CA VAL A 198 -14.12 14.86 58.34
C VAL A 198 -14.04 13.33 58.46
N ILE A 199 -14.48 12.58 57.43
CA ILE A 199 -14.30 11.12 57.38
C ILE A 199 -12.80 10.78 57.50
N ARG A 200 -11.95 11.37 56.66
CA ARG A 200 -10.50 11.09 56.69
C ARG A 200 -9.87 11.41 58.04
N ALA A 201 -10.20 12.54 58.64
CA ALA A 201 -9.62 12.91 59.93
C ALA A 201 -10.13 12.05 61.11
N LEU A 202 -11.32 11.45 61.00
CA LEU A 202 -11.81 10.45 61.96
C LEU A 202 -11.12 9.09 61.79
N ASP A 203 -10.72 8.77 60.56
CA ASP A 203 -9.95 7.56 60.25
C ASP A 203 -8.47 7.69 60.68
N ASP A 204 -7.89 8.90 60.54
CA ASP A 204 -6.45 9.16 60.73
C ASP A 204 -6.05 9.67 62.16
N ILE A 205 -7.00 9.85 63.09
CA ILE A 205 -6.79 10.26 64.51
C ILE A 205 -5.93 11.55 64.65
N THR A 206 -6.16 12.54 63.79
CA THR A 206 -5.48 13.84 63.84
C THR A 206 -6.37 14.94 64.42
N THR A 207 -5.80 15.91 65.14
CA THR A 207 -6.57 17.03 65.72
C THR A 207 -7.20 17.90 64.64
N ILE A 208 -8.53 17.86 64.55
CA ILE A 208 -9.36 18.56 63.55
C ILE A 208 -9.47 20.08 63.82
N CYS A 209 -9.19 20.53 65.04
CA CYS A 209 -9.40 21.92 65.46
C CYS A 209 -8.16 22.81 65.20
N PRO A 210 -8.27 23.87 64.36
CA PRO A 210 -7.15 24.75 64.01
C PRO A 210 -6.54 25.56 65.17
N LYS A 211 -7.20 25.62 66.34
CA LYS A 211 -6.74 26.39 67.50
C LYS A 211 -5.70 25.67 68.37
N CYS A 212 -5.52 24.36 68.21
CA CYS A 212 -4.76 23.54 69.16
C CYS A 212 -3.27 23.34 68.80
N SER A 213 -2.70 24.07 67.83
CA SER A 213 -1.46 23.64 67.14
C SER A 213 -0.20 24.54 67.14
N GLY A 214 0.07 25.47 68.09
CA GLY A 214 1.43 26.10 68.11
C GLY A 214 1.87 27.03 69.27
N THR A 215 3.16 26.96 69.67
CA THR A 215 4.00 27.98 70.39
C THR A 215 5.54 27.74 70.23
N ASN A 216 6.36 28.83 70.36
CA ASN A 216 7.76 29.10 69.89
C ASN A 216 8.96 28.87 70.88
N SER A 217 10.23 29.08 70.42
CA SER A 217 11.55 28.80 71.08
C SER A 217 12.58 30.00 71.19
N SER A 218 13.85 29.77 71.65
CA SER A 218 14.75 30.63 72.49
C SER A 218 16.25 30.80 71.99
N PRO A 219 17.21 31.48 72.70
CA PRO A 219 18.56 31.93 72.26
C PRO A 219 19.58 30.97 71.62
N ASP A 220 19.36 29.66 71.56
CA ASP A 220 20.16 28.72 70.71
C ASP A 220 19.82 28.86 69.20
N GLU A 221 19.42 30.07 68.83
CA GLU A 221 18.73 30.42 67.59
C GLU A 221 19.32 31.62 66.87
N SER A 222 20.50 32.13 67.24
CA SER A 222 21.17 33.17 66.44
C SER A 222 21.77 32.60 65.14
N PHE A 223 21.98 33.46 64.14
CA PHE A 223 22.44 33.05 62.80
C PHE A 223 23.83 32.43 62.85
N ALA A 224 24.79 33.02 63.57
CA ALA A 224 26.13 32.45 63.72
C ALA A 224 26.14 31.11 64.45
N SER A 225 25.25 30.93 65.44
CA SER A 225 25.12 29.66 66.16
C SER A 225 24.45 28.57 65.33
N LYS A 226 23.52 28.93 64.43
CA LYS A 226 22.84 28.00 63.52
C LYS A 226 23.65 27.67 62.26
N PHE A 227 24.45 28.61 61.76
CA PHE A 227 25.17 28.52 60.48
C PHE A 227 26.64 28.98 60.58
N PRO A 228 27.48 28.35 61.44
CA PRO A 228 28.87 28.73 61.61
C PRO A 228 29.70 28.60 60.31
N GLU A 229 29.34 27.70 59.40
CA GLU A 229 30.00 27.48 58.12
C GLU A 229 29.89 28.68 57.17
N TYR A 230 28.93 29.58 57.36
CA TYR A 230 28.74 30.77 56.53
C TYR A 230 29.62 31.95 56.96
N LEU A 231 30.23 31.89 58.15
CA LEU A 231 31.08 32.95 58.67
C LEU A 231 32.39 33.11 57.90
N GLU A 232 32.89 32.04 57.25
CA GLU A 232 34.08 32.11 56.36
C GLU A 232 33.86 33.09 55.20
N ALA A 233 32.61 33.29 54.78
CA ALA A 233 32.23 34.18 53.69
C ALA A 233 31.61 35.50 54.18
N TYR A 234 31.65 35.80 55.47
CA TYR A 234 31.26 37.09 56.01
C TYR A 234 32.37 38.12 55.75
N ALA A 235 32.04 39.23 55.08
CA ALA A 235 33.07 40.22 54.74
C ALA A 235 33.60 40.91 56.01
N ASP A 236 34.91 41.15 56.03
CA ASP A 236 35.62 41.91 57.06
C ASP A 236 35.19 43.38 57.15
N THR A 237 34.53 43.89 56.11
CA THR A 237 33.97 45.24 56.05
C THR A 237 32.65 45.41 56.83
N ASN A 238 32.06 44.31 57.32
CA ASN A 238 30.78 44.38 58.03
C ASN A 238 30.93 44.84 59.48
N THR A 239 29.96 45.61 59.96
CA THR A 239 29.94 46.15 61.34
C THR A 239 28.93 45.45 62.26
N VAL A 240 28.06 44.59 61.72
CA VAL A 240 27.04 43.85 62.46
C VAL A 240 27.65 42.55 63.00
N ASP A 241 27.40 42.22 64.27
CA ASP A 241 27.84 40.96 64.89
C ASP A 241 26.83 39.81 64.59
N PRO A 242 27.22 38.78 63.82
CA PRO A 242 26.36 37.65 63.45
C PRO A 242 25.84 36.80 64.63
N TYR A 243 26.47 36.88 65.81
CA TYR A 243 26.01 36.17 67.02
C TYR A 243 24.79 36.84 67.68
N THR A 244 24.48 38.08 67.30
CA THR A 244 23.40 38.89 67.89
C THR A 244 22.14 38.95 67.03
N VAL A 245 22.14 38.29 65.86
CA VAL A 245 21.09 38.43 64.84
C VAL A 245 20.41 37.08 64.59
N ALA A 246 19.06 37.07 64.54
CA ALA A 246 18.28 35.87 64.26
C ALA A 246 18.36 35.46 62.76
N PRO A 247 18.26 34.15 62.42
CA PRO A 247 18.44 33.67 61.07
C PRO A 247 17.42 34.12 60.04
N TYR A 248 16.31 34.72 60.45
CA TYR A 248 15.27 35.26 59.58
C TYR A 248 15.33 36.80 59.47
N SER A 249 16.38 37.43 60.02
CA SER A 249 16.55 38.88 60.04
C SER A 249 16.70 39.47 58.64
N THR A 250 16.10 40.64 58.41
CA THR A 250 16.17 41.37 57.13
C THR A 250 17.40 42.28 56.99
N ILE A 251 18.25 42.36 58.01
CA ILE A 251 19.49 43.16 58.00
C ILE A 251 20.43 42.65 56.89
N SER A 252 20.82 43.55 55.99
CA SER A 252 21.70 43.26 54.84
C SER A 252 23.16 43.63 55.13
N VAL A 253 24.07 42.75 54.73
CA VAL A 253 25.51 42.82 54.96
C VAL A 253 26.27 42.26 53.75
N SER A 254 27.57 42.54 53.67
CA SER A 254 28.43 42.09 52.58
C SER A 254 28.91 40.65 52.81
N TRP A 255 28.82 39.81 51.78
CA TRP A 255 29.30 38.43 51.78
C TRP A 255 30.34 38.25 50.68
N LYS A 256 31.52 37.73 51.03
CA LYS A 256 32.65 37.53 50.13
C LYS A 256 32.86 36.05 49.87
N CYS A 257 32.78 35.63 48.60
CA CYS A 257 32.99 34.23 48.25
C CYS A 257 34.48 33.87 48.17
N LYS A 258 34.79 32.56 48.07
CA LYS A 258 36.16 32.03 47.94
C LYS A 258 36.93 32.58 46.73
N ASN A 259 36.23 32.97 45.66
CA ASN A 259 36.82 33.59 44.47
C ASN A 259 36.91 35.14 44.57
N GLY A 260 36.64 35.72 45.74
CA GLY A 260 36.80 37.15 46.01
C GLY A 260 35.64 38.05 45.61
N HIS A 261 34.54 37.51 45.06
CA HIS A 261 33.36 38.30 44.70
C HIS A 261 32.56 38.73 45.95
N ILE A 262 32.15 40.00 46.00
CA ILE A 262 31.35 40.57 47.08
C ILE A 262 29.88 40.70 46.64
N ARG A 263 28.94 40.33 47.51
CA ARG A 263 27.50 40.58 47.34
C ARG A 263 26.86 41.15 48.61
N GLU A 264 25.81 41.93 48.46
CA GLU A 264 24.97 42.40 49.57
C GLU A 264 23.74 41.49 49.68
N ASP A 265 23.49 40.91 50.85
CA ASP A 265 22.30 40.10 51.12
C ASP A 265 21.97 40.09 52.62
N SER A 266 20.72 39.82 52.97
CA SER A 266 20.28 39.73 54.37
C SER A 266 20.48 38.37 55.01
N PHE A 267 20.63 38.31 56.33
CA PHE A 267 20.74 37.05 57.08
C PHE A 267 19.58 36.09 56.77
N GLY A 268 18.34 36.59 56.73
CA GLY A 268 17.13 35.86 56.35
C GLY A 268 17.18 35.28 54.95
N ARG A 269 17.75 36.02 54.00
CA ARG A 269 17.90 35.57 52.62
C ARG A 269 19.03 34.55 52.45
N ILE A 270 20.14 34.70 53.17
CA ILE A 270 21.22 33.70 53.19
C ILE A 270 20.77 32.41 53.87
N ASN A 271 19.99 32.49 54.94
CA ASN A 271 19.40 31.32 55.59
C ASN A 271 18.45 30.56 54.63
N GLN A 272 17.59 31.28 53.90
CA GLN A 272 16.63 30.66 52.98
C GLN A 272 17.26 30.17 51.66
N ALA A 273 18.22 30.92 51.09
CA ALA A 273 18.74 30.71 49.73
C ALA A 273 20.21 30.25 49.67
N GLY A 274 20.91 30.23 50.80
CA GLY A 274 22.31 29.81 50.91
C GLY A 274 23.35 30.89 50.59
N ILE A 275 24.62 30.58 50.90
CA ILE A 275 25.76 31.51 50.74
C ILE A 275 26.40 31.52 49.33
N GLU A 276 25.87 30.71 48.40
CA GLU A 276 26.43 30.56 47.06
C GLU A 276 26.56 31.91 46.31
N CYS A 277 27.73 32.14 45.73
CA CYS A 277 28.01 33.37 45.00
C CYS A 277 27.27 33.38 43.66
N PRO A 278 26.42 34.39 43.37
CA PRO A 278 25.65 34.45 42.13
C PRO A 278 26.53 34.67 40.89
N ILE A 279 27.72 35.25 41.04
CA ILE A 279 28.68 35.41 39.94
C ILE A 279 29.34 34.06 39.63
N CYS A 280 29.82 33.33 40.65
CA CYS A 280 30.41 31.99 40.48
C CYS A 280 29.40 30.96 39.99
N ARG A 281 28.14 31.07 40.44
CA ARG A 281 27.03 30.21 40.03
C ARG A 281 26.49 30.56 38.63
N GLY A 282 26.94 31.66 38.02
CA GLY A 282 26.46 32.10 36.71
C GLY A 282 25.02 32.64 36.72
N THR A 283 24.52 33.13 37.87
CA THR A 283 23.19 33.76 37.97
C THR A 283 23.25 35.29 37.88
N LYS A 284 24.44 35.90 38.03
CA LYS A 284 24.69 37.34 37.79
C LYS A 284 25.77 37.55 36.73
N LEU A 285 25.42 38.26 35.65
CA LEU A 285 26.32 38.58 34.54
C LEU A 285 27.20 39.78 34.90
N VAL A 286 28.50 39.66 34.67
CA VAL A 286 29.51 40.69 34.97
C VAL A 286 30.53 40.75 33.83
N LYS A 287 30.66 41.93 33.23
CA LYS A 287 31.66 42.22 32.20
C LYS A 287 33.08 42.05 32.74
N GLY A 288 33.96 41.46 31.94
CA GLY A 288 35.34 41.09 32.30
C GLY A 288 35.46 39.80 33.10
N ILE A 289 34.36 39.12 33.45
CA ILE A 289 34.39 37.92 34.29
C ILE A 289 33.70 36.75 33.60
N ASN A 290 32.42 36.88 33.27
CA ASN A 290 31.60 35.72 32.85
C ASN A 290 30.71 36.00 31.63
N THR A 291 31.05 37.01 30.83
CA THR A 291 30.39 37.19 29.53
C THR A 291 30.96 36.27 28.47
N PHE A 292 30.19 36.00 27.42
CA PHE A 292 30.63 35.20 26.30
C PHE A 292 31.83 35.85 25.58
N ALA A 293 31.84 37.17 25.40
CA ALA A 293 32.97 37.86 24.76
C ALA A 293 34.27 37.76 25.56
N ASP A 294 34.19 37.87 26.88
CA ASP A 294 35.37 37.83 27.75
C ASP A 294 35.94 36.41 27.84
N TYR A 295 35.07 35.40 27.91
CA TYR A 295 35.48 34.01 28.07
C TYR A 295 35.89 33.34 26.75
N TYR A 296 35.26 33.75 25.64
CA TYR A 296 35.38 33.13 24.33
C TYR A 296 35.71 34.14 23.20
N PRO A 297 36.75 34.98 23.34
CA PRO A 297 37.07 36.01 22.35
C PRO A 297 37.38 35.46 20.95
N GLN A 298 37.89 34.23 20.87
CA GLN A 298 38.20 33.55 19.60
C GLN A 298 36.96 33.22 18.76
N TYR A 299 35.78 33.18 19.37
CA TYR A 299 34.52 32.88 18.68
C TYR A 299 33.74 34.13 18.27
N ILE A 300 34.22 35.33 18.62
CA ILE A 300 33.61 36.61 18.24
C ILE A 300 33.59 36.85 16.72
N PRO A 301 34.64 36.53 15.94
CA PRO A 301 34.61 36.72 14.49
C PRO A 301 33.53 35.91 13.77
N ILE A 302 33.12 34.77 14.34
CA ILE A 302 32.05 33.91 13.81
C ILE A 302 30.70 34.16 14.46
N TYR A 303 30.62 35.11 15.39
CA TYR A 303 29.36 35.49 16.02
C TYR A 303 28.55 36.33 15.04
N SER A 304 27.34 35.88 14.69
CA SER A 304 26.55 36.63 13.73
C SER A 304 26.10 37.98 14.31
N PRO A 305 26.21 39.09 13.53
CA PRO A 305 25.64 40.37 13.90
C PRO A 305 24.11 40.38 13.89
N ASN A 306 23.46 39.36 13.31
CA ASN A 306 22.01 39.21 13.25
C ASN A 306 21.40 38.57 14.52
N ASN A 307 22.22 38.34 15.55
CA ASN A 307 21.73 37.95 16.86
C ASN A 307 21.07 39.13 17.57
N ILE A 308 20.05 38.83 18.37
CA ILE A 308 19.35 39.83 19.19
C ILE A 308 20.24 40.31 20.34
N TRP A 309 21.00 39.41 20.95
CA TRP A 309 21.88 39.71 22.08
C TRP A 309 23.31 39.90 21.62
N LYS A 310 24.03 40.86 22.18
CA LYS A 310 25.46 41.03 21.91
C LYS A 310 26.29 40.02 22.71
N PRO A 311 27.52 39.68 22.26
CA PRO A 311 28.43 38.82 23.00
C PRO A 311 28.68 39.23 24.46
N ASP A 312 28.74 40.53 24.75
CA ASP A 312 28.96 41.08 26.10
C ASP A 312 27.72 40.99 27.01
N GLU A 313 26.54 40.66 26.46
CA GLU A 313 25.23 40.65 27.15
C GLU A 313 24.77 39.22 27.49
N LEU A 314 25.63 38.24 27.28
CA LEU A 314 25.34 36.82 27.44
C LEU A 314 26.35 36.17 28.37
N PHE A 315 25.90 35.24 29.20
CA PHE A 315 26.80 34.34 29.90
C PHE A 315 27.56 33.46 28.89
N TYR A 316 28.81 33.12 29.20
CA TYR A 316 29.63 32.24 28.37
C TYR A 316 29.03 30.84 28.16
N ASP A 317 28.14 30.38 29.04
CA ASP A 317 27.44 29.09 28.98
C ASP A 317 25.96 29.23 28.57
N SER A 318 25.58 30.37 27.99
CA SER A 318 24.22 30.68 27.58
C SER A 318 23.56 29.51 26.81
N ARG A 319 22.38 29.11 27.28
CA ARG A 319 21.54 28.08 26.64
C ARG A 319 20.65 28.64 25.53
N ARG A 320 20.88 29.88 25.10
CA ARG A 320 20.13 30.50 24.00
C ARG A 320 20.58 29.90 22.68
N TRP A 321 19.62 29.79 21.76
CA TRP A 321 19.91 29.47 20.36
C TRP A 321 20.40 30.74 19.67
N LEU A 322 21.61 30.71 19.15
CA LEU A 322 22.30 31.86 18.56
C LEU A 322 22.69 31.54 17.11
N LYS A 323 22.89 32.59 16.33
CA LYS A 323 23.32 32.54 14.94
C LYS A 323 24.84 32.69 14.84
N TRP A 324 25.45 31.92 13.97
CA TRP A 324 26.89 31.87 13.76
C TRP A 324 27.20 31.90 12.27
N ILE A 325 28.32 32.50 11.89
CA ILE A 325 28.78 32.56 10.50
C ILE A 325 29.93 31.57 10.33
N CYS A 326 29.82 30.67 9.35
CA CYS A 326 30.90 29.74 9.06
C CYS A 326 32.09 30.47 8.42
N ASN A 327 33.31 30.19 8.89
CA ASN A 327 34.52 30.75 8.29
C ASN A 327 34.81 30.26 6.87
N THR A 328 34.30 29.09 6.49
CA THR A 328 34.59 28.46 5.19
C THR A 328 33.58 28.84 4.13
N CYS A 329 32.28 28.67 4.42
CA CYS A 329 31.23 28.92 3.44
C CYS A 329 30.51 30.27 3.63
N HIS A 330 30.83 31.01 4.70
CA HIS A 330 30.19 32.27 5.06
C HIS A 330 28.66 32.18 5.27
N GLY A 331 28.10 30.97 5.28
CA GLY A 331 26.71 30.73 5.59
C GLY A 331 26.41 30.96 7.07
N GLU A 332 25.26 31.56 7.36
CA GLU A 332 24.74 31.76 8.71
C GLU A 332 23.93 30.55 9.17
N TYR A 333 24.17 30.04 10.37
CA TYR A 333 23.48 28.88 10.92
C TYR A 333 23.22 28.99 12.43
N GLY A 334 22.18 28.32 12.90
CA GLY A 334 21.82 28.28 14.32
C GLY A 334 22.57 27.21 15.12
N ALA A 335 23.04 27.56 16.32
CA ALA A 335 23.59 26.62 17.29
C ALA A 335 23.59 27.17 18.73
N TYR A 336 23.68 26.29 19.71
CA TYR A 336 23.97 26.67 21.10
C TYR A 336 25.48 26.91 21.30
N VAL A 337 25.86 27.78 22.24
CA VAL A 337 27.28 28.06 22.57
C VAL A 337 28.06 26.79 22.84
N LYS A 338 27.53 25.90 23.70
CA LYS A 338 28.16 24.62 24.04
C LYS A 338 28.48 23.75 22.82
N GLU A 339 27.69 23.83 21.75
CA GLU A 339 27.91 23.02 20.55
C GLU A 339 29.05 23.60 19.71
N ILE A 340 29.10 24.92 19.57
CA ILE A 340 30.19 25.61 18.85
C ILE A 340 31.53 25.37 19.53
N VAL A 341 31.60 25.50 20.85
CA VAL A 341 32.83 25.28 21.62
C VAL A 341 33.29 23.81 21.55
N ASN A 342 32.35 22.87 21.42
CA ASN A 342 32.64 21.45 21.23
C ASN A 342 32.96 21.08 19.76
N GLY A 343 33.13 22.05 18.87
CA GLY A 343 33.52 21.80 17.48
C GLY A 343 32.36 21.36 16.57
N LYS A 344 31.13 21.83 16.81
CA LYS A 344 29.99 21.56 15.92
C LYS A 344 30.31 21.96 14.48
N GLU A 345 30.21 20.98 13.60
CA GLU A 345 30.40 21.18 12.16
C GLU A 345 29.32 22.09 11.57
N CYS A 346 29.75 22.95 10.65
CA CYS A 346 28.83 23.78 9.87
C CYS A 346 27.94 22.87 9.00
N PRO A 347 26.59 23.00 9.07
CA PRO A 347 25.69 22.10 8.37
C PRO A 347 25.73 22.24 6.84
N PHE A 348 26.22 23.37 6.32
CA PHE A 348 26.43 23.56 4.89
C PHE A 348 27.72 22.85 4.43
N CYS A 349 28.80 22.99 5.20
CA CYS A 349 30.08 22.34 4.89
C CYS A 349 29.99 20.80 4.99
N SER A 350 29.17 20.29 5.91
CA SER A 350 28.92 18.84 6.07
C SER A 350 27.81 18.28 5.17
N GLU A 351 27.38 19.04 4.16
CA GLU A 351 26.34 18.63 3.19
C GLU A 351 25.04 18.15 3.83
N LYS A 352 24.68 18.75 4.97
CA LYS A 352 23.41 18.46 5.65
C LYS A 352 22.30 19.38 5.18
N TYR A 353 22.62 20.63 4.88
CA TYR A 353 21.67 21.63 4.38
C TYR A 353 22.23 22.38 3.16
N PRO A 354 21.36 22.75 2.19
CA PRO A 354 21.76 23.54 1.03
C PRO A 354 22.04 25.00 1.40
N LEU A 355 23.06 25.57 0.78
CA LEU A 355 23.44 26.98 0.80
C LEU A 355 23.64 27.44 -0.65
N PRO A 356 22.74 28.30 -1.18
CA PRO A 356 22.87 28.89 -2.50
C PRO A 356 24.25 29.49 -2.74
N GLY A 357 24.82 29.24 -3.91
CA GLY A 357 26.18 29.68 -4.26
C GLY A 357 27.34 28.88 -3.65
N PHE A 358 27.08 27.82 -2.87
CA PHE A 358 28.14 27.04 -2.21
C PHE A 358 28.08 25.53 -2.46
N ASN A 359 27.06 24.82 -1.94
CA ASN A 359 27.04 23.34 -1.92
C ASN A 359 25.83 22.71 -2.60
N THR A 360 25.04 23.50 -3.31
CA THR A 360 23.82 23.05 -3.98
C THR A 360 24.13 22.26 -5.24
N LEU A 361 23.14 21.51 -5.75
CA LEU A 361 23.28 20.79 -7.03
C LEU A 361 23.61 21.76 -8.17
N ALA A 362 22.95 22.92 -8.23
CA ALA A 362 23.20 23.94 -9.24
C ALA A 362 24.65 24.44 -9.26
N VAL A 363 25.27 24.57 -8.08
CA VAL A 363 26.65 25.04 -7.95
C VAL A 363 27.65 23.93 -8.25
N LYS A 364 27.43 22.72 -7.71
CA LYS A 364 28.37 21.60 -7.86
C LYS A 364 28.30 20.92 -9.22
N HIS A 365 27.12 20.85 -9.83
CA HIS A 365 26.86 20.16 -11.10
C HIS A 365 25.92 20.98 -12.01
N PRO A 366 26.41 22.10 -12.61
CA PRO A 366 25.58 22.97 -13.44
C PRO A 366 24.96 22.27 -14.67
N ASP A 367 25.67 21.30 -15.24
CA ASP A 367 25.23 20.46 -16.36
C ASP A 367 24.06 19.54 -15.96
N ILE A 368 24.10 18.96 -14.76
CA ILE A 368 23.01 18.16 -14.21
C ILE A 368 21.84 19.04 -13.80
N ALA A 369 22.10 20.23 -13.27
CA ALA A 369 21.05 21.21 -12.96
C ALA A 369 20.33 21.70 -14.22
N ALA A 370 20.98 21.72 -15.39
CA ALA A 370 20.35 22.10 -16.65
C ALA A 370 19.27 21.11 -17.13
N ILE A 371 19.34 19.85 -16.69
CA ILE A 371 18.31 18.82 -16.99
C ILE A 371 17.29 18.67 -15.86
N TRP A 372 17.30 19.58 -14.88
CA TRP A 372 16.30 19.64 -13.81
C TRP A 372 14.93 20.03 -14.38
N SER A 373 13.90 19.22 -14.09
CA SER A 373 12.56 19.50 -14.61
C SER A 373 11.90 20.66 -13.87
N GLU A 374 11.17 21.50 -14.62
CA GLU A 374 10.30 22.55 -14.07
C GLU A 374 9.14 21.99 -13.22
N LYS A 375 8.87 20.69 -13.31
CA LYS A 375 7.84 20.00 -12.49
C LYS A 375 8.26 19.81 -11.04
N ASN A 376 9.52 20.06 -10.69
CA ASN A 376 9.95 20.04 -9.30
C ASN A 376 9.50 21.33 -8.59
N GLU A 377 8.97 21.19 -7.38
CA GLU A 377 8.58 22.33 -6.53
C GLU A 377 9.79 23.12 -6.00
N ILE A 378 10.98 22.50 -5.95
CA ILE A 378 12.22 23.13 -5.51
C ILE A 378 13.18 23.27 -6.69
N SER A 379 13.98 24.34 -6.67
CA SER A 379 15.01 24.55 -7.66
C SER A 379 16.25 23.69 -7.40
N ALA A 380 17.08 23.50 -8.43
CA ALA A 380 18.37 22.83 -8.28
C ALA A 380 19.34 23.61 -7.37
N ASP A 381 19.08 24.90 -7.08
CA ASP A 381 19.88 25.72 -6.15
C ASP A 381 19.33 25.68 -4.71
N GLU A 382 18.29 24.90 -4.45
CA GLU A 382 17.73 24.67 -3.11
C GLU A 382 17.84 23.19 -2.70
N THR A 383 18.65 22.41 -3.42
CA THR A 383 18.82 20.98 -3.20
C THR A 383 20.29 20.58 -3.15
N LEU A 384 20.57 19.47 -2.47
CA LEU A 384 21.89 18.85 -2.37
C LEU A 384 21.99 17.61 -3.25
N VAL A 385 23.23 17.23 -3.60
CA VAL A 385 23.52 16.01 -4.39
C VAL A 385 23.07 14.73 -3.67
N ASN A 386 23.21 14.69 -2.35
CA ASN A 386 22.78 13.59 -1.48
C ASN A 386 21.26 13.60 -1.18
N GLY A 387 20.50 14.47 -1.85
CA GLY A 387 19.05 14.51 -1.76
C GLY A 387 18.37 13.25 -2.29
N ASN A 388 17.04 13.20 -2.13
CA ASN A 388 16.23 12.06 -2.55
C ASN A 388 16.02 12.06 -4.09
N ASN A 389 14.81 11.69 -4.52
CA ASN A 389 14.44 11.71 -5.92
C ASN A 389 14.01 13.10 -6.39
N ALA A 390 14.30 13.38 -7.65
CA ALA A 390 13.80 14.53 -8.39
C ALA A 390 13.23 14.10 -9.74
N VAL A 391 12.51 15.00 -10.39
CA VAL A 391 12.05 14.85 -11.77
C VAL A 391 13.09 15.47 -12.70
N TRP A 392 13.47 14.75 -13.75
CA TRP A 392 14.51 15.12 -14.70
C TRP A 392 13.91 15.17 -16.09
N THR A 393 14.25 16.19 -16.87
CA THR A 393 13.86 16.29 -18.27
C THR A 393 15.02 15.76 -19.10
N CYS A 394 14.81 14.61 -19.76
CA CYS A 394 15.87 14.00 -20.54
C CYS A 394 16.29 14.92 -21.71
N PRO A 395 17.58 15.22 -21.91
CA PRO A 395 18.03 16.09 -22.99
C PRO A 395 17.86 15.48 -24.40
N VAL A 396 17.70 14.15 -24.50
CA VAL A 396 17.57 13.43 -25.77
C VAL A 396 16.11 13.28 -26.20
N CYS A 397 15.24 12.85 -25.28
CA CYS A 397 13.84 12.56 -25.60
C CYS A 397 12.85 13.60 -25.08
N HIS A 398 13.32 14.58 -24.29
CA HIS A 398 12.52 15.60 -23.61
C HIS A 398 11.41 15.04 -22.70
N GLY A 399 11.45 13.74 -22.40
CA GLY A 399 10.52 13.09 -21.49
C GLY A 399 10.96 13.26 -20.04
N ASP A 400 10.00 13.61 -19.18
CA ASP A 400 10.24 13.73 -17.73
C ASP A 400 10.25 12.37 -17.05
N TYR A 401 11.26 12.12 -16.22
CA TYR A 401 11.39 10.88 -15.45
C TYR A 401 11.85 11.14 -14.01
N ASN A 402 11.47 10.25 -13.09
CA ASN A 402 11.80 10.36 -11.68
C ASN A 402 13.03 9.48 -11.37
N ALA A 403 14.07 10.06 -10.77
CA ALA A 403 15.28 9.33 -10.37
C ALA A 403 15.97 9.99 -9.15
N PRO A 404 16.74 9.22 -8.34
CA PRO A 404 17.58 9.75 -7.26
C PRO A 404 18.65 10.73 -7.79
N ILE A 405 18.87 11.85 -7.10
CA ILE A 405 19.83 12.88 -7.51
C ILE A 405 21.25 12.32 -7.64
N ASN A 406 21.73 11.63 -6.61
CA ASN A 406 23.06 11.02 -6.63
C ASN A 406 23.27 10.08 -7.82
N LYS A 407 22.26 9.27 -8.19
CA LYS A 407 22.37 8.35 -9.33
C LYS A 407 22.42 9.05 -10.68
N VAL A 408 21.76 10.21 -10.82
CA VAL A 408 21.87 11.02 -12.05
C VAL A 408 23.25 11.65 -12.14
N VAL A 409 23.76 12.21 -11.03
CA VAL A 409 25.12 12.77 -10.96
C VAL A 409 26.19 11.73 -11.26
N ASP A 410 26.05 10.51 -10.73
CA ASP A 410 26.99 9.41 -11.00
C ASP A 410 26.86 8.81 -12.42
N GLY A 411 25.91 9.28 -13.24
CA GLY A 411 25.64 8.72 -14.57
C GLY A 411 25.01 7.32 -14.56
N ASN A 412 24.45 6.90 -13.43
CA ASN A 412 23.86 5.56 -13.22
C ASN A 412 22.32 5.53 -13.35
N ALA A 413 21.69 6.66 -13.66
CA ALA A 413 20.25 6.79 -13.82
C ALA A 413 19.86 7.01 -15.28
N ASP A 414 19.86 5.93 -16.06
CA ASP A 414 19.44 5.96 -17.45
C ASP A 414 17.99 6.41 -17.61
N CYS A 415 17.76 7.29 -18.58
CA CYS A 415 16.41 7.68 -18.97
C CYS A 415 15.59 6.45 -19.38
N PRO A 416 14.44 6.17 -18.71
CA PRO A 416 13.63 4.97 -18.96
C PRO A 416 12.98 4.98 -20.35
N TYR A 417 12.87 6.14 -20.98
CA TYR A 417 12.37 6.25 -22.36
C TYR A 417 13.48 5.90 -23.36
N CYS A 418 14.68 6.45 -23.17
CA CYS A 418 15.82 6.20 -24.06
C CYS A 418 16.26 4.73 -24.06
N ASN A 419 16.28 4.08 -22.90
CA ASN A 419 16.61 2.66 -22.78
C ASN A 419 15.44 1.69 -23.08
N GLY A 420 14.26 2.22 -23.45
CA GLY A 420 13.11 1.41 -23.86
C GLY A 420 12.38 0.68 -22.73
N ARG A 421 12.59 1.05 -21.46
CA ARG A 421 11.83 0.50 -20.32
C ARG A 421 10.42 1.10 -20.20
N LYS A 422 10.23 2.35 -20.65
CA LYS A 422 8.96 3.08 -20.59
C LYS A 422 8.63 3.71 -21.94
N LEU A 423 7.35 3.71 -22.29
CA LEU A 423 6.86 4.34 -23.52
C LEU A 423 6.81 5.87 -23.40
N LEU A 424 7.27 6.54 -24.44
CA LEU A 424 7.06 7.95 -24.74
C LEU A 424 6.53 8.06 -26.19
N PRO A 425 5.22 8.34 -26.37
CA PRO A 425 4.63 8.52 -27.70
C PRO A 425 5.39 9.56 -28.52
N GLY A 426 5.55 9.32 -29.82
CA GLY A 426 6.34 10.18 -30.71
C GLY A 426 7.87 10.08 -30.56
N PHE A 427 8.39 9.26 -29.63
CA PHE A 427 9.83 9.05 -29.46
C PHE A 427 10.26 7.58 -29.61
N ASN A 428 9.67 6.68 -28.82
CA ASN A 428 10.12 5.27 -28.77
C ASN A 428 9.00 4.24 -28.99
N SER A 429 7.82 4.68 -29.43
CA SER A 429 6.75 3.77 -29.82
C SER A 429 7.12 2.93 -31.04
N LEU A 430 6.41 1.81 -31.24
CA LEU A 430 6.55 0.96 -32.41
C LEU A 430 6.23 1.76 -33.68
N ALA A 431 5.17 2.56 -33.67
CA ALA A 431 4.81 3.44 -34.78
C ALA A 431 5.90 4.47 -35.11
N THR A 432 6.52 5.07 -34.09
CA THR A 432 7.59 6.06 -34.28
C THR A 432 8.87 5.40 -34.82
N LYS A 433 9.29 4.26 -34.25
CA LYS A 433 10.57 3.64 -34.60
C LYS A 433 10.51 2.77 -35.86
N TYR A 434 9.36 2.16 -36.15
CA TYR A 434 9.19 1.22 -37.25
C TYR A 434 7.86 1.45 -37.98
N PRO A 435 7.71 2.54 -38.74
CA PRO A 435 6.46 2.88 -39.43
C PRO A 435 5.94 1.75 -40.35
N ASP A 436 6.83 1.10 -41.10
CA ASP A 436 6.46 0.00 -42.01
C ASP A 436 5.93 -1.23 -41.26
N ILE A 437 6.52 -1.52 -40.09
CA ILE A 437 6.07 -2.61 -39.23
C ILE A 437 4.75 -2.24 -38.55
N ALA A 438 4.58 -0.98 -38.16
CA ALA A 438 3.33 -0.49 -37.59
C ALA A 438 2.18 -0.51 -38.61
N ALA A 439 2.45 -0.36 -39.91
CA ALA A 439 1.44 -0.54 -40.95
C ALA A 439 0.90 -1.98 -41.03
N MET A 440 1.65 -2.97 -40.53
CA MET A 440 1.21 -4.37 -40.41
C MET A 440 0.46 -4.64 -39.09
N TRP A 441 0.25 -3.63 -38.24
CA TRP A 441 -0.43 -3.80 -36.95
C TRP A 441 -1.91 -4.11 -37.15
N SER A 442 -2.39 -5.19 -36.54
CA SER A 442 -3.79 -5.62 -36.69
C SER A 442 -4.72 -4.84 -35.74
N ASP A 443 -5.94 -4.57 -36.20
CA ASP A 443 -7.03 -4.00 -35.40
C ASP A 443 -7.52 -4.95 -34.27
N LYS A 444 -7.07 -6.21 -34.25
CA LYS A 444 -7.32 -7.16 -33.16
C LYS A 444 -6.55 -6.84 -31.88
N ASN A 445 -5.59 -5.93 -31.92
CA ASN A 445 -4.84 -5.53 -30.75
C ASN A 445 -5.61 -4.45 -29.97
N ASN A 446 -5.63 -4.57 -28.64
CA ASN A 446 -6.28 -3.57 -27.77
C ASN A 446 -5.54 -2.22 -27.73
N LEU A 447 -4.24 -2.21 -28.05
CA LEU A 447 -3.40 -1.02 -28.06
C LEU A 447 -3.00 -0.69 -29.50
N SER A 448 -2.87 0.59 -29.82
CA SER A 448 -2.30 1.01 -31.10
C SER A 448 -0.79 0.76 -31.14
N ALA A 449 -0.20 0.75 -32.34
CA ALA A 449 1.24 0.70 -32.51
C ALA A 449 1.96 1.91 -31.87
N ASP A 450 1.30 3.07 -31.76
CA ASP A 450 1.89 4.23 -31.09
C ASP A 450 1.84 4.14 -29.55
N GLN A 451 0.94 3.29 -29.03
CA GLN A 451 0.83 2.99 -27.60
C GLN A 451 1.66 1.77 -27.17
N THR A 452 2.53 1.26 -28.06
CA THR A 452 3.26 0.00 -27.84
C THR A 452 4.76 0.18 -28.03
N LEU A 453 5.58 -0.40 -27.15
CA LEU A 453 7.03 -0.45 -27.29
C LEU A 453 7.47 -1.57 -28.25
N PRO A 454 8.56 -1.39 -29.01
CA PRO A 454 9.16 -2.44 -29.83
C PRO A 454 9.90 -3.49 -28.95
N ASN A 455 9.15 -4.33 -28.25
CA ASN A 455 9.64 -5.24 -27.22
C ASN A 455 9.33 -6.72 -27.54
N THR A 456 9.31 -7.59 -26.53
CA THR A 456 9.07 -9.04 -26.70
C THR A 456 7.61 -9.45 -26.61
N THR A 457 6.68 -8.50 -26.47
CA THR A 457 5.24 -8.76 -26.31
C THR A 457 4.65 -9.39 -27.57
N MET A 458 3.66 -10.27 -27.37
CA MET A 458 2.89 -10.88 -28.46
C MET A 458 1.84 -9.89 -28.97
N ALA A 459 1.73 -9.75 -30.28
CA ALA A 459 0.71 -8.93 -30.94
C ALA A 459 0.16 -9.66 -32.17
N PHE A 460 -1.00 -9.21 -32.65
CA PHE A 460 -1.56 -9.64 -33.93
C PHE A 460 -1.06 -8.74 -35.06
N TRP A 461 -0.73 -9.36 -36.19
CA TRP A 461 -0.19 -8.71 -37.37
C TRP A 461 -1.04 -9.07 -38.58
N THR A 462 -1.39 -8.09 -39.40
CA THR A 462 -2.07 -8.30 -40.67
C THR A 462 -1.02 -8.43 -41.76
N CYS A 463 -0.98 -9.60 -42.41
CA CYS A 463 -0.03 -9.81 -43.51
C CYS A 463 -0.35 -8.90 -44.70
N PRO A 464 0.60 -8.12 -45.25
CA PRO A 464 0.33 -7.26 -46.40
C PRO A 464 0.03 -8.04 -47.68
N THR A 465 0.45 -9.31 -47.80
CA THR A 465 0.24 -10.15 -48.98
C THR A 465 -1.10 -10.88 -48.96
N CYS A 466 -1.46 -11.50 -47.84
CA CYS A 466 -2.66 -12.34 -47.75
C CYS A 466 -3.78 -11.75 -46.90
N HIS A 467 -3.55 -10.58 -46.29
CA HIS A 467 -4.48 -9.88 -45.40
C HIS A 467 -4.98 -10.69 -44.19
N GLY A 468 -4.33 -11.83 -43.91
CA GLY A 468 -4.66 -12.68 -42.77
C GLY A 468 -3.96 -12.21 -41.50
N ASP A 469 -4.70 -12.16 -40.40
CA ASP A 469 -4.13 -11.84 -39.08
C ASP A 469 -3.42 -13.05 -38.46
N TYR A 470 -2.22 -12.85 -37.93
CA TYR A 470 -1.46 -13.88 -37.22
C TYR A 470 -0.78 -13.34 -35.96
N PRO A 471 -0.69 -14.13 -34.88
CA PRO A 471 0.01 -13.73 -33.66
C PRO A 471 1.53 -13.92 -33.82
N ALA A 472 2.31 -12.91 -33.44
CA ALA A 472 3.76 -12.99 -33.36
C ALA A 472 4.35 -11.97 -32.38
N ARG A 473 5.57 -12.24 -31.87
CA ARG A 473 6.28 -11.31 -30.98
C ARG A 473 6.84 -10.11 -31.77
N ILE A 474 6.65 -8.91 -31.24
CA ILE A 474 7.04 -7.65 -31.89
C ILE A 474 8.51 -7.65 -32.33
N ASN A 475 9.44 -7.95 -31.42
CA ASN A 475 10.86 -7.98 -31.76
C ASN A 475 11.23 -9.03 -32.83
N LYS A 476 10.46 -10.11 -32.99
CA LYS A 476 10.71 -11.12 -34.02
C LYS A 476 10.24 -10.65 -35.39
N VAL A 477 9.12 -9.92 -35.44
CA VAL A 477 8.61 -9.29 -36.67
C VAL A 477 9.56 -8.18 -37.13
N ILE A 478 10.00 -7.30 -36.22
CA ILE A 478 11.00 -6.26 -36.51
C ILE A 478 12.28 -6.84 -37.10
N ASN A 479 12.79 -7.94 -36.53
CA ASN A 479 14.03 -8.59 -36.99
C ASN A 479 13.84 -9.47 -38.24
N GLY A 480 12.66 -9.48 -38.87
CA GLY A 480 12.37 -10.31 -40.05
C GLY A 480 12.43 -11.82 -39.81
N LYS A 481 12.32 -12.27 -38.55
CA LYS A 481 12.42 -13.70 -38.17
C LYS A 481 11.08 -14.42 -38.17
N VAL A 482 10.01 -13.75 -38.58
CA VAL A 482 8.65 -14.29 -38.60
C VAL A 482 8.16 -14.29 -40.03
N GLU A 483 7.89 -15.47 -40.54
CA GLU A 483 7.18 -15.65 -41.80
C GLU A 483 5.68 -15.77 -41.53
N CYS A 484 4.87 -15.18 -42.40
CA CYS A 484 3.41 -15.32 -42.31
C CYS A 484 3.04 -16.81 -42.42
N PRO A 485 2.31 -17.38 -41.43
CA PRO A 485 1.98 -18.81 -41.41
C PRO A 485 1.05 -19.21 -42.56
N TYR A 486 0.29 -18.25 -43.11
CA TYR A 486 -0.56 -18.47 -44.28
C TYR A 486 0.27 -18.50 -45.57
N CYS A 487 1.14 -17.51 -45.79
CA CYS A 487 2.00 -17.47 -46.99
C CYS A 487 2.96 -18.67 -47.07
N ASN A 488 3.48 -19.13 -45.93
CA ASN A 488 4.34 -20.32 -45.82
C ASN A 488 3.56 -21.65 -45.99
N ASN A 489 2.23 -21.65 -45.95
CA ASN A 489 1.39 -22.86 -45.92
C ASN A 489 1.55 -23.72 -44.64
N LYS A 490 1.86 -23.10 -43.51
CA LYS A 490 1.77 -23.74 -42.18
C LYS A 490 0.36 -23.71 -41.60
N LYS A 491 -0.46 -22.74 -42.00
CA LYS A 491 -1.85 -22.58 -41.56
C LYS A 491 -2.76 -22.23 -42.73
N VAL A 492 -3.98 -22.75 -42.73
CA VAL A 492 -5.00 -22.42 -43.73
C VAL A 492 -5.59 -21.03 -43.48
N LEU A 493 -5.77 -20.29 -44.57
CA LEU A 493 -6.57 -19.07 -44.67
C LEU A 493 -7.58 -19.33 -45.80
N PRO A 494 -8.87 -19.52 -45.47
CA PRO A 494 -9.94 -19.66 -46.46
C PRO A 494 -9.92 -18.52 -47.48
N GLY A 495 -10.14 -18.84 -48.75
CA GLY A 495 -10.05 -17.85 -49.84
C GLY A 495 -8.61 -17.47 -50.29
N PHE A 496 -7.55 -17.99 -49.67
CA PHE A 496 -6.16 -17.69 -50.06
C PHE A 496 -5.31 -18.92 -50.38
N ASN A 497 -5.08 -19.81 -49.41
CA ASN A 497 -4.14 -20.94 -49.57
C ASN A 497 -4.78 -22.32 -49.34
N SER A 498 -6.11 -22.37 -49.27
CA SER A 498 -6.86 -23.59 -49.08
C SER A 498 -6.80 -24.52 -50.30
N LEU A 499 -7.18 -25.78 -50.12
CA LEU A 499 -7.33 -26.74 -51.20
C LEU A 499 -8.35 -26.24 -52.25
N ALA A 500 -9.48 -25.69 -51.80
CA ALA A 500 -10.52 -25.16 -52.70
C ALA A 500 -10.01 -24.04 -53.61
N VAL A 501 -9.15 -23.16 -53.09
CA VAL A 501 -8.60 -22.03 -53.85
C VAL A 501 -7.50 -22.49 -54.80
N LYS A 502 -6.59 -23.36 -54.33
CA LYS A 502 -5.43 -23.80 -55.12
C LYS A 502 -5.77 -24.87 -56.15
N TYR A 503 -6.73 -25.74 -55.85
CA TYR A 503 -7.10 -26.88 -56.68
C TYR A 503 -8.63 -27.07 -56.73
N PRO A 504 -9.36 -26.18 -57.44
CA PRO A 504 -10.82 -26.22 -57.51
C PRO A 504 -11.38 -27.56 -58.00
N ASP A 505 -10.75 -28.17 -59.01
CA ASP A 505 -11.19 -29.45 -59.57
C ASP A 505 -11.05 -30.60 -58.58
N ILE A 506 -9.96 -30.60 -57.81
CA ILE A 506 -9.74 -31.58 -56.74
C ILE A 506 -10.73 -31.35 -55.60
N ALA A 507 -11.02 -30.10 -55.26
CA ALA A 507 -12.01 -29.77 -54.24
C ALA A 507 -13.44 -30.23 -54.61
N ASN A 508 -13.78 -30.34 -55.90
CA ASN A 508 -15.05 -30.92 -56.34
C ASN A 508 -15.17 -32.42 -56.01
N MET A 509 -14.04 -33.12 -55.84
CA MET A 509 -14.00 -34.52 -55.40
C MET A 509 -14.07 -34.67 -53.87
N TRP A 510 -14.19 -33.58 -53.12
CA TRP A 510 -14.22 -33.62 -51.65
C TRP A 510 -15.52 -34.25 -51.14
N SER A 511 -15.41 -35.30 -50.32
CA SER A 511 -16.61 -35.95 -49.77
C SER A 511 -17.32 -35.07 -48.75
N LYS A 512 -18.66 -35.09 -48.80
CA LYS A 512 -19.55 -34.46 -47.80
C LYS A 512 -19.44 -35.10 -46.41
N GLN A 513 -18.83 -36.29 -46.30
CA GLN A 513 -18.60 -36.97 -45.02
C GLN A 513 -17.48 -36.34 -44.19
N ASN A 514 -16.62 -35.53 -44.81
CA ASN A 514 -15.55 -34.84 -44.10
C ASN A 514 -16.11 -33.75 -43.17
N LYS A 515 -15.54 -33.65 -41.97
CA LYS A 515 -15.94 -32.63 -40.99
C LYS A 515 -15.58 -31.20 -41.42
N LEU A 516 -14.51 -31.05 -42.19
CA LEU A 516 -14.03 -29.77 -42.71
C LEU A 516 -14.32 -29.68 -44.21
N SER A 517 -14.60 -28.47 -44.70
CA SER A 517 -14.71 -28.24 -46.15
C SER A 517 -13.32 -28.11 -46.80
N ALA A 518 -13.27 -28.27 -48.12
CA ALA A 518 -12.05 -28.08 -48.90
C ALA A 518 -11.43 -26.66 -48.75
N ASP A 519 -12.21 -25.66 -48.35
CA ASP A 519 -11.71 -24.30 -48.12
C ASP A 519 -11.07 -24.12 -46.73
N HIS A 520 -11.20 -25.12 -45.85
CA HIS A 520 -10.64 -25.12 -44.49
C HIS A 520 -9.47 -26.10 -44.32
N VAL A 521 -8.90 -26.59 -45.41
CA VAL A 521 -7.75 -27.51 -45.39
C VAL A 521 -6.65 -27.04 -46.34
N LEU A 522 -5.40 -27.42 -46.05
CA LEU A 522 -4.25 -27.18 -46.91
C LEU A 522 -4.03 -28.36 -47.87
N PRO A 523 -3.42 -28.13 -49.05
CA PRO A 523 -2.97 -29.19 -49.94
C PRO A 523 -1.74 -29.91 -49.36
N ASN A 524 -1.95 -30.81 -48.39
CA ASN A 524 -0.88 -31.41 -47.59
C ASN A 524 -1.02 -32.94 -47.49
N THR A 525 -0.33 -33.56 -46.52
CA THR A 525 -0.27 -35.01 -46.37
C THR A 525 -1.40 -35.62 -45.54
N TYR A 526 -2.43 -34.85 -45.13
CA TYR A 526 -3.54 -35.40 -44.36
C TYR A 526 -4.39 -36.36 -45.19
N VAL A 527 -4.81 -37.46 -44.57
CA VAL A 527 -5.75 -38.43 -45.14
C VAL A 527 -7.18 -37.93 -44.93
N THR A 528 -7.97 -37.95 -46.00
CA THR A 528 -9.37 -37.52 -45.99
C THR A 528 -10.19 -38.38 -46.95
N THR A 529 -11.50 -38.20 -46.95
CA THR A 529 -12.43 -38.97 -47.80
C THR A 529 -12.72 -38.20 -49.09
N TRP A 530 -12.70 -38.90 -50.22
CA TRP A 530 -12.90 -38.37 -51.55
C TRP A 530 -14.07 -39.10 -52.21
N THR A 531 -14.95 -38.37 -52.88
CA THR A 531 -15.99 -38.95 -53.71
C THR A 531 -15.47 -39.07 -55.14
N CYS A 532 -15.40 -40.29 -55.67
CA CYS A 532 -14.92 -40.51 -57.03
C CYS A 532 -15.91 -39.91 -58.05
N PRO A 533 -15.47 -39.09 -59.03
CA PRO A 533 -16.37 -38.51 -60.03
C PRO A 533 -16.94 -39.53 -61.02
N ILE A 534 -16.32 -40.72 -61.14
CA ILE A 534 -16.72 -41.77 -62.10
C ILE A 534 -17.70 -42.77 -61.49
N CYS A 535 -17.41 -43.27 -60.28
CA CYS A 535 -18.24 -44.29 -59.63
C CYS A 535 -19.05 -43.77 -58.45
N HIS A 536 -18.86 -42.51 -58.04
CA HIS A 536 -19.54 -41.86 -56.92
C HIS A 536 -19.33 -42.50 -55.54
N GLU A 537 -18.43 -43.49 -55.45
CA GLU A 537 -18.03 -44.10 -54.18
C GLU A 537 -16.99 -43.27 -53.44
N ASP A 538 -17.08 -43.33 -52.12
CA ASP A 538 -16.18 -42.66 -51.21
C ASP A 538 -14.94 -43.51 -50.90
N TYR A 539 -13.75 -42.92 -51.01
CA TYR A 539 -12.49 -43.58 -50.72
C TYR A 539 -11.54 -42.68 -49.92
N SER A 540 -10.66 -43.27 -49.12
CA SER A 540 -9.71 -42.53 -48.30
C SER A 540 -8.34 -42.42 -48.98
N ALA A 541 -7.81 -41.21 -49.07
CA ALA A 541 -6.49 -40.94 -49.66
C ALA A 541 -5.87 -39.66 -49.06
N ARG A 542 -4.54 -39.52 -49.14
CA ARG A 542 -3.87 -38.28 -48.75
C ARG A 542 -4.15 -37.18 -49.77
N ILE A 543 -4.36 -35.95 -49.31
CA ILE A 543 -4.65 -34.80 -50.18
C ILE A 543 -3.58 -34.64 -51.26
N ILE A 544 -2.30 -34.68 -50.88
CA ILE A 544 -1.20 -34.52 -51.83
C ILE A 544 -1.12 -35.65 -52.87
N ASP A 545 -1.52 -36.89 -52.52
CA ASP A 545 -1.46 -38.01 -53.46
C ASP A 545 -2.58 -37.92 -54.50
N VAL A 546 -3.74 -37.37 -54.13
CA VAL A 546 -4.85 -37.11 -55.05
C VAL A 546 -4.50 -35.94 -55.97
N ILE A 547 -3.91 -34.86 -55.44
CA ILE A 547 -3.40 -33.73 -56.24
C ILE A 547 -2.37 -34.18 -57.27
N ASN A 548 -1.41 -35.02 -56.85
CA ASN A 548 -0.34 -35.50 -57.72
C ASN A 548 -0.77 -36.64 -58.66
N GLY A 549 -2.03 -37.10 -58.60
CA GLY A 549 -2.53 -38.20 -59.42
C GLY A 549 -1.88 -39.56 -59.11
N VAL A 550 -1.31 -39.74 -57.91
CA VAL A 550 -0.64 -40.98 -57.49
C VAL A 550 -1.63 -42.03 -56.99
N THR A 551 -2.83 -41.60 -56.56
CA THR A 551 -3.86 -42.49 -56.04
C THR A 551 -5.05 -42.61 -56.99
N ASP A 552 -5.20 -43.77 -57.60
CA ASP A 552 -6.43 -44.13 -58.32
C ASP A 552 -7.55 -44.57 -57.36
N CYS A 553 -8.80 -44.25 -57.72
CA CYS A 553 -9.98 -44.74 -57.01
C CYS A 553 -9.91 -46.28 -56.88
N PRO A 554 -9.98 -46.85 -55.66
CA PRO A 554 -9.83 -48.28 -55.44
C PRO A 554 -10.96 -49.10 -56.10
N TYR A 555 -12.14 -48.51 -56.27
CA TYR A 555 -13.27 -49.15 -56.96
C TYR A 555 -13.04 -49.18 -58.47
N CYS A 556 -12.67 -48.05 -59.09
CA CYS A 556 -12.40 -47.98 -60.53
C CYS A 556 -11.16 -48.79 -60.96
N SER A 557 -10.14 -48.88 -60.09
CA SER A 557 -8.92 -49.67 -60.33
C SER A 557 -9.07 -51.17 -60.02
N GLY A 558 -10.27 -51.63 -59.63
CA GLY A 558 -10.53 -53.05 -59.32
C GLY A 558 -9.87 -53.57 -58.03
N ARG A 559 -9.39 -52.68 -57.16
CA ARG A 559 -8.83 -53.03 -55.84
C ARG A 559 -9.89 -53.20 -54.76
N LYS A 560 -11.10 -52.69 -54.98
CA LYS A 560 -12.31 -52.91 -54.18
C LYS A 560 -13.48 -53.29 -55.08
N ALA A 561 -14.36 -54.14 -54.57
CA ALA A 561 -15.57 -54.55 -55.26
C ALA A 561 -16.57 -53.39 -55.37
N LEU A 562 -17.15 -53.24 -56.55
CA LEU A 562 -18.24 -52.32 -56.85
C LEU A 562 -19.38 -53.14 -57.49
N PRO A 563 -20.56 -53.24 -56.84
CA PRO A 563 -21.69 -53.99 -57.35
C PRO A 563 -22.02 -53.63 -58.80
N GLY A 564 -22.26 -54.65 -59.63
CA GLY A 564 -22.58 -54.48 -61.05
C GLY A 564 -21.44 -54.01 -61.96
N LYS A 565 -20.22 -53.76 -61.45
CA LYS A 565 -19.05 -53.37 -62.27
C LYS A 565 -17.81 -54.23 -62.04
N THR A 566 -17.29 -54.26 -60.81
CA THR A 566 -16.05 -54.98 -60.45
C THR A 566 -16.26 -56.06 -59.41
N SER A 567 -17.48 -56.23 -58.91
CA SER A 567 -17.84 -57.32 -58.01
C SER A 567 -17.72 -58.69 -58.69
N PHE A 568 -17.60 -59.74 -57.88
CA PHE A 568 -17.53 -61.12 -58.35
C PHE A 568 -18.77 -61.50 -59.16
N ALA A 569 -19.96 -61.11 -58.69
CA ALA A 569 -21.20 -61.32 -59.41
C ALA A 569 -21.21 -60.64 -60.78
N ALA A 570 -20.69 -59.41 -60.87
CA ALA A 570 -20.63 -58.64 -62.10
C ALA A 570 -19.61 -59.19 -63.12
N LEU A 571 -18.44 -59.62 -62.63
CA LEU A 571 -17.36 -60.15 -63.49
C LEU A 571 -17.61 -61.61 -63.91
N HIS A 572 -18.35 -62.37 -63.10
CA HIS A 572 -18.61 -63.79 -63.32
C HIS A 572 -20.11 -64.14 -63.19
N PRO A 573 -20.98 -63.57 -64.03
CA PRO A 573 -22.42 -63.85 -63.99
C PRO A 573 -22.73 -65.32 -64.28
N ASP A 574 -21.90 -66.01 -65.06
CA ASP A 574 -22.05 -67.43 -65.38
C ASP A 574 -21.74 -68.38 -64.20
N LEU A 575 -20.98 -67.89 -63.22
CA LEU A 575 -20.71 -68.58 -61.96
C LEU A 575 -21.80 -68.34 -60.92
N MET A 576 -22.69 -67.36 -61.10
CA MET A 576 -23.81 -67.12 -60.18
C MET A 576 -24.84 -68.25 -60.21
N GLU A 577 -24.93 -69.01 -61.31
CA GLU A 577 -25.72 -70.25 -61.37
C GLU A 577 -25.22 -71.32 -60.39
N ASP A 578 -23.91 -71.32 -60.11
CA ASP A 578 -23.27 -72.26 -59.18
C ASP A 578 -23.28 -71.74 -57.74
N TRP A 579 -23.62 -70.47 -57.51
CA TRP A 579 -23.55 -69.87 -56.18
C TRP A 579 -24.71 -70.36 -55.29
N ASP A 580 -24.40 -70.87 -54.10
CA ASP A 580 -25.46 -71.20 -53.12
C ASP A 580 -25.83 -69.96 -52.30
N PHE A 581 -26.83 -69.20 -52.78
CA PHE A 581 -27.29 -67.98 -52.12
C PHE A 581 -27.78 -68.20 -50.69
N ILE A 582 -28.36 -69.37 -50.38
CA ILE A 582 -28.87 -69.67 -49.04
C ILE A 582 -27.71 -69.98 -48.10
N ALA A 583 -26.82 -70.88 -48.51
CA ALA A 583 -25.68 -71.27 -47.68
C ALA A 583 -24.66 -70.14 -47.49
N ASN A 584 -24.59 -69.19 -48.43
CA ASN A 584 -23.68 -68.04 -48.38
C ASN A 584 -24.31 -66.78 -47.79
N TYR A 585 -25.61 -66.76 -47.53
CA TYR A 585 -26.33 -65.55 -47.08
C TYR A 585 -25.66 -64.87 -45.87
N CYS A 586 -25.27 -65.66 -44.86
CA CYS A 586 -24.57 -65.16 -43.66
C CYS A 586 -23.03 -65.15 -43.79
N LEU A 587 -22.49 -65.61 -44.92
CA LEU A 587 -21.03 -65.69 -45.13
C LEU A 587 -20.53 -64.48 -45.90
N VAL A 588 -21.09 -64.24 -47.09
CA VAL A 588 -20.66 -63.15 -47.96
C VAL A 588 -21.65 -62.91 -49.10
N ASN A 589 -21.84 -61.64 -49.46
CA ASN A 589 -22.58 -61.24 -50.65
C ASN A 589 -21.65 -61.24 -51.87
N PRO A 590 -21.97 -61.93 -52.98
CA PRO A 590 -21.13 -61.95 -54.18
C PRO A 590 -20.94 -60.57 -54.84
N ASP A 591 -21.81 -59.59 -54.53
CA ASP A 591 -21.62 -58.20 -54.98
C ASP A 591 -20.60 -57.38 -54.16
N GLU A 592 -20.15 -57.90 -53.01
CA GLU A 592 -19.23 -57.21 -52.10
C GLU A 592 -17.79 -57.74 -52.16
N ILE A 593 -17.53 -58.76 -53.00
CA ILE A 593 -16.23 -59.41 -53.13
C ILE A 593 -15.67 -59.30 -54.54
N LEU A 594 -14.35 -59.44 -54.65
CA LEU A 594 -13.63 -59.51 -55.93
C LEU A 594 -13.42 -60.97 -56.35
N ASP A 595 -13.02 -61.20 -57.60
CA ASP A 595 -12.57 -62.51 -58.09
C ASP A 595 -11.32 -63.04 -57.41
N THR A 596 -10.56 -62.19 -56.72
CA THR A 596 -9.44 -62.60 -55.87
C THR A 596 -9.86 -63.01 -54.46
N TYR A 597 -11.16 -63.04 -54.13
CA TYR A 597 -11.61 -63.42 -52.80
C TYR A 597 -11.24 -64.87 -52.47
N SER A 598 -10.47 -65.04 -51.39
CA SER A 598 -9.79 -66.30 -51.06
C SER A 598 -10.50 -67.13 -49.99
N GLN A 599 -11.51 -66.57 -49.31
CA GLN A 599 -12.28 -67.35 -48.34
C GLN A 599 -13.26 -68.29 -49.04
N LYS A 600 -13.50 -69.46 -48.43
CA LYS A 600 -14.36 -70.48 -49.01
C LYS A 600 -15.83 -70.08 -48.87
N VAL A 601 -16.55 -70.24 -49.97
CA VAL A 601 -18.00 -70.11 -50.06
C VAL A 601 -18.59 -71.41 -50.60
N TRP A 602 -19.89 -71.59 -50.44
CA TRP A 602 -20.61 -72.79 -50.88
C TRP A 602 -21.05 -72.67 -52.33
N TRP A 603 -20.76 -73.70 -53.11
CA TRP A 603 -21.15 -73.81 -54.51
C TRP A 603 -22.05 -75.03 -54.72
N ASN A 604 -23.09 -74.86 -55.52
CA ASN A 604 -23.87 -75.91 -56.14
C ASN A 604 -23.11 -76.49 -57.35
N CYS A 605 -23.18 -77.79 -57.56
CA CYS A 605 -22.51 -78.44 -58.70
C CYS A 605 -23.43 -78.52 -59.94
N LYS A 606 -22.99 -78.01 -61.10
CA LYS A 606 -23.74 -78.13 -62.37
C LYS A 606 -24.06 -79.57 -62.77
N ARG A 607 -23.20 -80.54 -62.42
CA ARG A 607 -23.38 -81.96 -62.82
C ARG A 607 -24.33 -82.75 -61.92
N SER A 608 -24.61 -82.26 -60.71
CA SER A 608 -25.47 -82.96 -59.75
C SER A 608 -26.00 -81.98 -58.71
N SER A 609 -27.32 -81.91 -58.59
CA SER A 609 -28.02 -81.12 -57.58
C SER A 609 -27.78 -81.59 -56.14
N GLU A 610 -27.24 -82.80 -55.94
CA GLU A 610 -26.90 -83.32 -54.61
C GLU A 610 -25.54 -82.83 -54.08
N HIS A 611 -24.66 -82.31 -54.94
CA HIS A 611 -23.31 -81.94 -54.55
C HIS A 611 -23.21 -80.44 -54.22
N LYS A 612 -22.98 -80.14 -52.93
CA LYS A 612 -22.58 -78.81 -52.45
C LYS A 612 -21.16 -78.86 -51.89
N TYR A 613 -20.30 -77.92 -52.26
CA TYR A 613 -18.89 -77.96 -51.86
C TYR A 613 -18.32 -76.57 -51.53
N PRO A 614 -17.41 -76.49 -50.55
CA PRO A 614 -16.75 -75.24 -50.22
C PRO A 614 -15.52 -75.02 -51.10
N LEU A 615 -15.43 -73.87 -51.77
CA LEU A 615 -14.29 -73.45 -52.58
C LEU A 615 -14.20 -71.92 -52.57
N SER A 616 -13.01 -71.34 -52.65
CA SER A 616 -12.88 -69.89 -52.76
C SER A 616 -13.32 -69.39 -54.14
N PRO A 617 -13.94 -68.22 -54.27
CA PRO A 617 -14.19 -67.58 -55.56
C PRO A 617 -12.94 -67.47 -56.44
N ALA A 618 -11.79 -67.13 -55.87
CA ALA A 618 -10.50 -67.12 -56.59
C ALA A 618 -10.12 -68.47 -57.19
N ASP A 619 -10.23 -69.55 -56.40
CA ASP A 619 -9.97 -70.90 -56.91
C ASP A 619 -11.01 -71.31 -57.93
N LYS A 620 -12.29 -70.97 -57.73
CA LYS A 620 -13.38 -71.26 -58.66
C LYS A 620 -13.10 -70.66 -60.03
N VAL A 621 -12.71 -69.37 -60.08
CA VAL A 621 -12.29 -68.68 -61.31
C VAL A 621 -11.03 -69.30 -61.90
N PHE A 622 -10.07 -69.70 -61.07
CA PHE A 622 -8.88 -70.41 -61.54
C PHE A 622 -9.19 -71.75 -62.21
N TYR A 623 -10.10 -72.56 -61.64
CA TYR A 623 -10.56 -73.82 -62.25
C TYR A 623 -11.32 -73.57 -63.56
N GLN A 624 -12.19 -72.56 -63.58
CA GLN A 624 -12.92 -72.13 -64.78
C GLN A 624 -11.96 -71.72 -65.91
N LYS A 625 -10.98 -70.83 -65.61
CA LYS A 625 -9.94 -70.36 -66.57
C LYS A 625 -9.08 -71.52 -67.12
N ARG A 626 -8.91 -72.60 -66.35
CA ARG A 626 -8.15 -73.79 -66.77
C ARG A 626 -9.02 -74.88 -67.40
N HIS A 627 -10.32 -74.63 -67.61
CA HIS A 627 -11.29 -75.60 -68.11
C HIS A 627 -11.29 -76.92 -67.33
N ARG A 628 -11.08 -76.85 -66.01
CA ARG A 628 -11.07 -78.02 -65.11
C ARG A 628 -12.35 -78.02 -64.28
N GLU A 629 -12.87 -79.21 -64.01
CA GLU A 629 -13.94 -79.40 -63.04
C GLU A 629 -13.52 -78.79 -61.71
N SER A 630 -14.40 -78.07 -60.99
CA SER A 630 -14.09 -77.44 -59.71
C SER A 630 -14.60 -78.27 -58.53
N CYS A 631 -15.71 -78.98 -58.72
CA CYS A 631 -16.37 -79.79 -57.71
C CYS A 631 -15.46 -80.96 -57.27
N PRO A 632 -15.03 -81.03 -56.00
CA PRO A 632 -14.21 -82.13 -55.50
C PRO A 632 -14.87 -83.50 -55.70
N TYR A 633 -16.19 -83.58 -55.57
CA TYR A 633 -16.96 -84.81 -55.79
C TYR A 633 -16.90 -85.30 -57.26
N CYS A 634 -16.78 -84.36 -58.21
CA CYS A 634 -16.70 -84.68 -59.64
C CYS A 634 -15.25 -84.85 -60.15
N LYS A 635 -14.25 -84.26 -59.47
CA LYS A 635 -12.81 -84.35 -59.82
C LYS A 635 -12.19 -85.73 -59.62
N GLY A 636 -12.74 -86.58 -58.76
CA GLY A 636 -12.08 -87.84 -58.38
C GLY A 636 -13.06 -88.95 -58.01
N ARG A 637 -12.94 -90.09 -58.70
CA ARG A 637 -13.62 -91.36 -58.40
C ARG A 637 -13.47 -91.76 -56.91
N ARG A 638 -14.60 -92.00 -56.23
CA ARG A 638 -14.82 -92.68 -54.92
C ARG A 638 -14.10 -92.13 -53.67
N ARG A 639 -14.87 -91.50 -52.76
CA ARG A 639 -14.91 -91.89 -51.33
C ARG A 639 -16.38 -91.87 -50.84
N LYS A 640 -16.73 -92.90 -50.07
CA LYS A 640 -18.09 -93.36 -49.69
C LYS A 640 -18.98 -92.24 -49.13
N LYS A 641 -20.29 -92.31 -49.44
CA LYS A 641 -21.37 -91.78 -48.58
C LYS A 641 -21.05 -92.14 -47.12
N LYS A 642 -20.77 -91.15 -46.28
CA LYS A 642 -21.02 -91.29 -44.85
C LYS A 642 -22.45 -90.79 -44.64
N PHE A 643 -23.36 -91.75 -44.48
CA PHE A 643 -24.54 -91.52 -43.67
C PHE A 643 -24.06 -91.39 -42.23
N PHE A 644 -24.43 -90.28 -41.60
CA PHE A 644 -24.72 -89.99 -40.19
C PHE A 644 -24.30 -88.56 -39.90
#